data_AF-A0A061N9X0-F1
#
_entry.id   AF-A0A061N9X0-F1
#
_cell.length_a   1.000
_cell.length_b   1.000
_cell.length_c   1.000
_cell.angle_alpha   90.00
_cell.angle_beta   90.00
_cell.angle_gamma   90.00
#
_symmetry.space_group_name_H-M   'P 1'
#
loop_
_entity.id
_entity.type
_entity.pdbx_description
1 polymer ?
#
loop_
_entity_poly.entity_id
_entity_poly.type
_entity_poly.pdbx_seq_one_letter_code
_entity_poly.pdbx_strand_id
1 'polypeptide(L)'
;METVLHTAHFFALPLLTNDQGVYTNAVYGFTNMLMKILEDQEPSHILIAFDAGKTTFRHEQFESYKSDREKTPPELSEQMPIIKEVLQAFQIKETRIDLYEADDIIGTLSKRGEDEGFDVRIYTGDKDLLQLVSERTHVAITKKGITNVEWFDEAHMEEVYGIPASHIPDMKGLAGDSSDNIPGIPKVGEKTALKLLKEFGNIEDVLNSSEQVSGPKLRERLKEFRDQALMSKELAVIHRESPVEESLSDLEYTGYETNDVRKLFTEYGFNSLMKHIGVDDEEQIEAKEQALEEFTFHHEQEITEDMLQSPAALVVESPTENYHHAEIWGLGIVNENGSYTVPMDVALQSDDFKAWLADETKEKYVFDGKKLTVMLGWKGFDVRGIVFDTLIASYLIDPSLSSHDLANIAERREMTSVLLDEEVYGKGAKQQKPEADALNDHIARKTATIWKLQPILKEELTTNDQWQLFETLELPLALVLSEMELEGVKVDQEQLKQMGVELDERLNQLEHDIHELAGEDFNINSPKQLGPILFEKLGLPVIKKTKTGYSTAADVLEKLEGEHDIIPNLLHYRQISELRSTYVEGLLKVIHGKSNKIHTRFNQALTQTGRLSSQDPNLQNIPIRLEEGRKIRKVFVSSEENWYILAADYSQIELRVLAHMSGDEKLMEAFHEGQDVHTKTAMDVFDVSKDDVTDTMRRNAKAVNFGIVYGISDYGLSQNLGITRKEAQSFIDKYFETYPNVKRYMDESIAYAKEYGYVTTLLKRRRYLHDINNRNFNLRSFAERTAMNTPIQGTAADIIKKSMVDVANTLKDQSLKSRLLLQVHDELIFEVPESELETMKQLVSDLMSQTISLDVPLVVDVEFGKTWYEAK
;
A
#
# COMPACT_ATOMS: atom_id res chain seq x y z
N MET A 1 -6.99 13.61 27.03
CA MET A 1 -6.43 12.50 26.21
C MET A 1 -7.32 12.13 25.01
N GLU A 2 -8.64 12.09 25.17
CA GLU A 2 -9.57 11.69 24.08
C GLU A 2 -9.44 12.57 22.83
N THR A 3 -9.25 13.88 22.96
CA THR A 3 -9.01 14.80 21.83
C THR A 3 -7.75 14.44 21.06
N VAL A 4 -6.70 14.03 21.78
CA VAL A 4 -5.40 13.59 21.21
C VAL A 4 -5.55 12.24 20.52
N LEU A 5 -6.28 11.29 21.11
CA LEU A 5 -6.53 9.97 20.50
C LEU A 5 -7.42 10.08 19.26
N HIS A 6 -8.47 10.89 19.33
CA HIS A 6 -9.46 11.07 18.27
C HIS A 6 -8.86 11.80 17.06
N THR A 7 -8.21 12.95 17.25
CA THR A 7 -7.72 13.78 16.12
C THR A 7 -6.29 13.48 15.69
N ALA A 8 -5.39 13.10 16.61
CA ALA A 8 -3.96 12.95 16.31
C ALA A 8 -3.51 11.49 16.08
N HIS A 9 -4.29 10.48 16.50
CA HIS A 9 -3.86 9.07 16.45
C HIS A 9 -4.76 8.19 15.58
N PHE A 10 -6.09 8.22 15.75
CA PHE A 10 -7.00 7.38 14.96
C PHE A 10 -7.10 7.79 13.48
N PHE A 11 -7.18 9.09 13.16
CA PHE A 11 -7.26 9.58 11.77
C PHE A 11 -5.90 9.89 11.13
N ALA A 12 -4.81 9.89 11.90
CA ALA A 12 -3.48 10.23 11.38
C ALA A 12 -2.74 9.02 10.78
N LEU A 13 -2.99 7.83 11.33
CA LEU A 13 -2.44 6.55 10.86
C LEU A 13 -3.51 5.75 10.11
N PRO A 14 -3.12 4.92 9.11
CA PRO A 14 -4.04 3.93 8.55
C PRO A 14 -4.54 2.98 9.64
N LEU A 15 -5.67 2.31 9.41
CA LEU A 15 -6.10 1.23 10.31
C LEU A 15 -5.06 0.12 10.24
N LEU A 16 -4.51 -0.21 11.40
CA LEU A 16 -3.55 -1.29 11.61
C LEU A 16 -4.24 -2.33 12.47
N THR A 17 -4.01 -3.60 12.18
CA THR A 17 -4.47 -4.73 12.98
C THR A 17 -3.28 -5.59 13.37
N ASN A 18 -3.35 -6.21 14.55
CA ASN A 18 -2.41 -7.29 14.88
C ASN A 18 -2.78 -8.58 14.12
N ASP A 19 -1.98 -9.62 14.31
CA ASP A 19 -2.16 -10.98 13.80
C ASP A 19 -3.50 -11.63 14.19
N GLN A 20 -4.12 -11.16 15.29
CA GLN A 20 -5.44 -11.60 15.76
C GLN A 20 -6.60 -10.76 15.20
N GLY A 21 -6.32 -9.75 14.36
CA GLY A 21 -7.33 -8.89 13.74
C GLY A 21 -7.87 -7.78 14.64
N VAL A 22 -7.25 -7.53 15.80
CA VAL A 22 -7.59 -6.43 16.72
C VAL A 22 -6.98 -5.13 16.21
N TYR A 23 -7.74 -4.03 16.20
CA TYR A 23 -7.19 -2.74 15.77
C TYR A 23 -6.15 -2.21 16.75
N THR A 24 -5.02 -1.71 16.25
CA THR A 24 -3.91 -1.22 17.11
C THR A 24 -3.34 0.13 16.69
N ASN A 25 -3.89 0.78 15.67
CA ASN A 25 -3.34 2.03 15.12
C ASN A 25 -3.34 3.20 16.12
N ALA A 26 -4.42 3.39 16.88
CA ALA A 26 -4.52 4.46 17.86
C ALA A 26 -3.61 4.17 19.07
N VAL A 27 -3.54 2.90 19.50
CA VAL A 27 -2.64 2.44 20.56
C VAL A 27 -1.17 2.66 20.18
N TYR A 28 -0.78 2.22 18.97
CA TYR A 28 0.58 2.38 18.45
C TYR A 28 0.97 3.86 18.39
N GLY A 29 0.08 4.68 17.85
CA GLY A 29 0.30 6.12 17.75
C GLY A 29 0.47 6.78 19.11
N PHE A 30 -0.44 6.47 20.05
CA PHE A 30 -0.40 6.98 21.42
C PHE A 30 0.90 6.57 22.14
N THR A 31 1.27 5.30 22.04
CA THR A 31 2.47 4.74 22.68
C THR A 31 3.72 5.44 22.17
N ASN A 32 3.83 5.63 20.85
CA ASN A 32 4.96 6.33 20.24
C ASN A 32 5.05 7.80 20.71
N MET A 33 3.91 8.50 20.83
CA MET A 33 3.87 9.85 21.39
C MET A 33 4.35 9.87 22.83
N LEU A 34 3.83 8.95 23.65
CA LEU A 34 4.16 8.85 25.06
C LEU A 34 5.65 8.62 25.27
N MET A 35 6.25 7.65 24.55
CA MET A 35 7.68 7.36 24.63
C MET A 35 8.53 8.58 24.29
N LYS A 36 8.17 9.31 23.23
CA LYS A 36 8.85 10.55 22.87
C LYS A 36 8.73 11.64 23.94
N ILE A 37 7.55 11.79 24.56
CA ILE A 37 7.37 12.75 25.66
C ILE A 37 8.26 12.38 26.85
N LEU A 38 8.33 11.10 27.20
CA LEU A 38 9.19 10.63 28.29
C LEU A 38 10.67 10.90 28.00
N GLU A 39 11.11 10.68 26.75
CA GLU A 39 12.48 10.93 26.29
C GLU A 39 12.82 12.43 26.24
N ASP A 40 11.95 13.25 25.64
CA ASP A 40 12.21 14.68 25.42
C ASP A 40 12.08 15.52 26.70
N GLN A 41 11.25 15.08 27.66
CA GLN A 41 10.85 15.90 28.82
C GLN A 41 11.38 15.40 30.14
N GLU A 42 11.74 14.11 30.25
CA GLU A 42 12.19 13.47 31.49
C GLU A 42 11.36 13.90 32.72
N PRO A 43 10.02 13.69 32.70
CA PRO A 43 9.14 14.25 33.72
C PRO A 43 9.38 13.59 35.08
N SER A 44 9.43 14.39 36.14
CA SER A 44 9.43 13.88 37.53
C SER A 44 8.05 13.39 37.98
N HIS A 45 6.99 13.95 37.40
CA HIS A 45 5.61 13.61 37.70
C HIS A 45 4.80 13.54 36.40
N ILE A 46 3.89 12.58 36.29
CA ILE A 46 3.06 12.41 35.10
C ILE A 46 1.66 11.89 35.44
N LEU A 47 0.67 12.41 34.73
CA LEU A 47 -0.71 11.95 34.81
C LEU A 47 -1.38 12.06 33.45
N ILE A 48 -2.29 11.13 33.18
CA ILE A 48 -3.22 11.20 32.06
C ILE A 48 -4.65 11.35 32.55
N ALA A 49 -5.34 12.40 32.09
CA ALA A 49 -6.75 12.62 32.39
C ALA A 49 -7.68 12.10 31.27
N PHE A 50 -8.76 11.44 31.69
CA PHE A 50 -9.85 10.94 30.84
C PHE A 50 -11.18 11.56 31.23
N ASP A 51 -12.08 11.67 30.25
CA ASP A 51 -13.48 12.01 30.50
C ASP A 51 -14.19 10.81 31.16
N ALA A 52 -15.06 11.08 32.14
CA ALA A 52 -15.79 10.03 32.86
C ALA A 52 -17.14 9.66 32.20
N GLY A 53 -17.64 10.47 31.27
CA GLY A 53 -18.89 10.22 30.55
C GLY A 53 -19.38 11.41 29.74
N LYS A 54 -20.58 11.28 29.14
CA LYS A 54 -21.16 12.31 28.26
C LYS A 54 -21.73 13.53 28.99
N THR A 55 -22.06 13.39 30.27
CA THR A 55 -22.77 14.42 31.04
C THR A 55 -21.80 15.09 32.00
N THR A 56 -21.75 16.41 31.96
CA THR A 56 -20.88 17.24 32.79
C THR A 56 -21.72 18.31 33.49
N PHE A 57 -21.16 19.01 34.49
CA PHE A 57 -21.86 20.12 35.14
C PHE A 57 -22.29 21.23 34.15
N ARG A 58 -21.61 21.36 33.00
CA ARG A 58 -21.96 22.29 31.92
C ARG A 58 -23.29 21.95 31.23
N HIS A 59 -23.71 20.67 31.23
CA HIS A 59 -24.99 20.25 30.66
C HIS A 59 -26.20 20.71 31.48
N GLU A 60 -26.02 20.98 32.79
CA GLU A 60 -27.07 21.60 33.60
C GLU A 60 -27.29 23.07 33.22
N GLN A 61 -26.23 23.75 32.74
CA GLN A 61 -26.27 25.15 32.33
C GLN A 61 -26.70 25.32 30.87
N PHE A 62 -26.33 24.39 29.97
CA PHE A 62 -26.71 24.42 28.56
C PHE A 62 -26.90 23.01 27.99
N GLU A 63 -28.16 22.60 27.78
CA GLU A 63 -28.54 21.23 27.39
C GLU A 63 -27.97 20.80 26.02
N SER A 64 -27.70 21.75 25.11
CA SER A 64 -27.14 21.49 23.78
C SER A 64 -25.61 21.49 23.73
N TYR A 65 -24.92 21.63 24.88
CA TYR A 65 -23.47 21.56 24.94
C TYR A 65 -22.97 20.19 24.43
N LYS A 66 -22.02 20.19 23.49
CA LYS A 66 -21.48 18.98 22.83
C LYS A 66 -22.54 18.04 22.20
N SER A 67 -23.76 18.50 21.97
CA SER A 67 -24.87 17.68 21.42
C SER A 67 -24.60 17.16 20.01
N ASP A 68 -23.80 17.89 19.24
CA ASP A 68 -23.51 17.63 17.83
C ASP A 68 -22.23 16.79 17.62
N ARG A 69 -21.59 16.31 18.69
CA ARG A 69 -20.41 15.44 18.57
C ARG A 69 -20.82 14.06 18.03
N GLU A 70 -20.14 13.64 16.96
CA GLU A 70 -20.28 12.29 16.43
C GLU A 70 -19.90 11.24 17.49
N LYS A 71 -20.51 10.05 17.43
CA LYS A 71 -20.17 8.96 18.34
C LYS A 71 -18.74 8.48 18.05
N THR A 72 -17.97 8.21 19.11
CA THR A 72 -16.65 7.58 19.01
C THR A 72 -16.73 6.34 18.10
N PRO A 73 -15.88 6.24 17.06
CA PRO A 73 -15.88 5.08 16.17
C PRO A 73 -15.70 3.77 16.96
N PRO A 74 -16.42 2.68 16.62
CA PRO A 74 -16.27 1.39 17.29
C PRO A 74 -14.83 0.88 17.30
N GLU A 75 -14.08 1.10 16.22
CA GLU A 75 -12.69 0.70 16.03
C GLU A 75 -11.74 1.44 16.99
N LEU A 76 -12.07 2.67 17.40
CA LEU A 76 -11.33 3.41 18.43
C LEU A 76 -11.77 2.97 19.83
N SER A 77 -13.07 2.68 20.01
CA SER A 77 -13.62 2.23 21.29
C SER A 77 -13.03 0.89 21.74
N GLU A 78 -12.78 -0.03 20.80
CA GLU A 78 -12.09 -1.30 20.99
C GLU A 78 -10.65 -1.14 21.51
N GLN A 79 -9.99 -0.02 21.20
CA GLN A 79 -8.60 0.24 21.54
C GLN A 79 -8.40 0.89 22.91
N MET A 80 -9.47 1.43 23.52
CA MET A 80 -9.38 2.10 24.82
C MET A 80 -8.93 1.20 25.98
N PRO A 81 -9.36 -0.07 26.09
CA PRO A 81 -8.82 -0.99 27.09
C PRO A 81 -7.31 -1.20 26.93
N ILE A 82 -6.83 -1.34 25.69
CA ILE A 82 -5.40 -1.55 25.40
C ILE A 82 -4.57 -0.33 25.82
N ILE A 83 -5.07 0.88 25.61
CA ILE A 83 -4.41 2.10 26.08
C ILE A 83 -4.21 2.07 27.60
N LYS A 84 -5.17 1.54 28.37
CA LYS A 84 -5.00 1.39 29.82
C LYS A 84 -3.91 0.38 30.17
N GLU A 85 -3.81 -0.71 29.41
CA GLU A 85 -2.73 -1.69 29.58
C GLU A 85 -1.37 -1.05 29.29
N VAL A 86 -1.27 -0.19 28.26
CA VAL A 86 -0.06 0.62 28.00
C VAL A 86 0.26 1.48 29.22
N LEU A 87 -0.70 2.24 29.76
CA LEU A 87 -0.43 3.09 30.93
C LEU A 87 -0.01 2.29 32.17
N GLN A 88 -0.61 1.11 32.38
CA GLN A 88 -0.22 0.21 33.46
C GLN A 88 1.21 -0.32 33.28
N ALA A 89 1.57 -0.78 32.08
CA ALA A 89 2.92 -1.25 31.78
C ALA A 89 3.97 -0.14 31.92
N PHE A 90 3.61 1.08 31.52
CA PHE A 90 4.46 2.26 31.71
C PHE A 90 4.41 2.83 33.14
N GLN A 91 3.62 2.25 34.06
CA GLN A 91 3.45 2.73 35.44
C GLN A 91 2.97 4.19 35.54
N ILE A 92 2.14 4.63 34.60
CA ILE A 92 1.59 5.99 34.54
C ILE A 92 0.18 5.99 35.13
N LYS A 93 -0.10 6.94 36.03
CA LYS A 93 -1.43 7.11 36.62
C LYS A 93 -2.41 7.74 35.64
N GLU A 94 -3.63 7.20 35.64
CA GLU A 94 -4.78 7.81 34.99
C GLU A 94 -5.83 8.25 36.01
N THR A 95 -6.49 9.38 35.75
CA THR A 95 -7.59 9.89 36.56
C THR A 95 -8.80 10.24 35.69
N ARG A 96 -9.99 9.97 36.24
CA ARG A 96 -11.29 10.35 35.68
C ARG A 96 -12.20 10.75 36.84
N ILE A 97 -13.03 11.77 36.66
CA ILE A 97 -13.96 12.24 37.69
C ILE A 97 -15.33 12.43 37.06
N ASP A 98 -16.36 11.79 37.62
CA ASP A 98 -17.74 11.95 37.16
C ASP A 98 -18.15 13.43 37.17
N LEU A 99 -18.89 13.85 36.14
CA LEU A 99 -19.39 15.22 35.92
C LEU A 99 -18.34 16.28 35.56
N TYR A 100 -17.05 15.93 35.53
CA TYR A 100 -15.95 16.82 35.13
C TYR A 100 -15.25 16.30 33.88
N GLU A 101 -14.68 17.22 33.09
CA GLU A 101 -13.92 16.87 31.89
C GLU A 101 -12.43 16.69 32.23
N ALA A 102 -11.71 15.99 31.37
CA ALA A 102 -10.26 15.84 31.46
C ALA A 102 -9.56 17.20 31.55
N ASP A 103 -10.10 18.21 30.87
CA ASP A 103 -9.55 19.56 30.86
C ASP A 103 -9.68 20.25 32.23
N ASP A 104 -10.76 19.98 32.97
CA ASP A 104 -10.98 20.48 34.33
C ASP A 104 -10.05 19.79 35.35
N ILE A 105 -9.76 18.51 35.14
CA ILE A 105 -8.77 17.76 35.93
C ILE A 105 -7.38 18.34 35.70
N ILE A 106 -6.99 18.53 34.43
CA ILE A 106 -5.71 19.13 34.05
C ILE A 106 -5.59 20.55 34.60
N GLY A 107 -6.64 21.37 34.47
CA GLY A 107 -6.66 22.74 34.98
C GLY A 107 -6.52 22.84 36.50
N THR A 108 -7.07 21.87 37.24
CA THR A 108 -6.93 21.78 38.69
C THR A 108 -5.51 21.38 39.10
N LEU A 109 -4.95 20.35 38.45
CA LEU A 109 -3.61 19.88 38.77
C LEU A 109 -2.51 20.85 38.31
N SER A 110 -2.71 21.56 37.20
CA SER A 110 -1.77 22.62 36.79
C SER A 110 -1.69 23.72 37.84
N LYS A 111 -2.84 24.15 38.40
CA LYS A 111 -2.89 25.15 39.48
C LYS A 111 -2.14 24.69 40.72
N ARG A 112 -2.42 23.46 41.17
CA ARG A 112 -1.71 22.87 42.33
C ARG A 112 -0.21 22.78 42.07
N GLY A 113 0.20 22.38 40.87
CA GLY A 113 1.60 22.32 40.46
C GLY A 113 2.29 23.69 40.50
N GLU A 114 1.64 24.73 39.97
CA GLU A 114 2.11 26.12 40.05
C GLU A 114 2.29 26.58 41.50
N ASP A 115 1.28 26.34 42.35
CA ASP A 115 1.27 26.72 43.76
C ASP A 115 2.40 26.01 44.56
N GLU A 116 2.75 24.79 44.18
CA GLU A 116 3.86 24.01 44.75
C GLU A 116 5.22 24.26 44.06
N GLY A 117 5.26 25.12 43.04
CA GLY A 117 6.49 25.58 42.39
C GLY A 117 7.05 24.65 41.31
N PHE A 118 6.23 23.79 40.72
CA PHE A 118 6.59 22.97 39.56
C PHE A 118 6.62 23.78 38.25
N ASP A 119 7.33 23.25 37.24
CA ASP A 119 7.17 23.64 35.83
C ASP A 119 6.19 22.65 35.20
N VAL A 120 5.00 23.12 34.86
CA VAL A 120 3.90 22.29 34.36
C VAL A 120 3.90 22.30 32.84
N ARG A 121 3.88 21.11 32.24
CA ARG A 121 3.81 20.93 30.78
C ARG A 121 2.57 20.13 30.40
N ILE A 122 1.69 20.76 29.64
CA ILE A 122 0.40 20.18 29.23
C ILE A 122 0.49 19.78 27.76
N TYR A 123 0.24 18.50 27.47
CA TYR A 123 0.15 18.00 26.10
C TYR A 123 -1.30 17.74 25.71
N THR A 124 -1.79 18.43 24.68
CA THR A 124 -3.19 18.33 24.28
C THR A 124 -3.40 18.61 22.79
N GLY A 125 -4.54 18.14 22.27
CA GLY A 125 -5.06 18.54 20.96
C GLY A 125 -6.09 19.66 21.07
N ASP A 126 -6.51 19.97 22.30
CA ASP A 126 -7.56 20.93 22.58
C ASP A 126 -6.96 22.31 22.87
N LYS A 127 -7.43 23.32 22.14
CA LYS A 127 -6.94 24.70 22.27
C LYS A 127 -7.48 25.39 23.52
N ASP A 128 -8.42 24.77 24.22
CA ASP A 128 -9.10 25.36 25.36
C ASP A 128 -8.16 25.49 26.54
N LEU A 129 -7.23 24.53 26.66
CA LEU A 129 -6.19 24.56 27.69
C LEU A 129 -5.15 25.66 27.47
N LEU A 130 -5.14 26.36 26.32
CA LEU A 130 -4.31 27.56 26.17
C LEU A 130 -4.66 28.64 27.20
N GLN A 131 -5.86 28.61 27.78
CA GLN A 131 -6.23 29.50 28.89
C GLN A 131 -5.43 29.27 30.18
N LEU A 132 -4.72 28.13 30.28
CA LEU A 132 -3.91 27.76 31.45
C LEU A 132 -2.45 28.22 31.33
N VAL A 133 -2.02 28.78 30.19
CA VAL A 133 -0.64 29.24 30.00
C VAL A 133 -0.30 30.34 31.02
N SER A 134 0.85 30.20 31.66
CA SER A 134 1.37 31.11 32.68
C SER A 134 2.91 31.10 32.66
N GLU A 135 3.55 31.82 33.59
CA GLU A 135 5.02 31.75 33.79
C GLU A 135 5.53 30.32 34.05
N ARG A 136 4.70 29.45 34.64
CA ARG A 136 5.07 28.07 35.03
C ARG A 136 4.26 26.99 34.33
N THR A 137 3.23 27.34 33.56
CA THR A 137 2.44 26.36 32.79
C THR A 137 2.61 26.62 31.30
N HIS A 138 3.12 25.61 30.61
CA HIS A 138 3.38 25.62 29.18
C HIS A 138 2.47 24.60 28.49
N VAL A 139 1.85 24.97 27.36
CA VAL A 139 0.90 24.10 26.65
C VAL A 139 1.42 23.73 25.27
N ALA A 140 1.52 22.44 24.98
CA ALA A 140 1.88 21.89 23.68
C ALA A 140 0.62 21.47 22.91
N ILE A 141 0.39 22.09 21.75
CA ILE A 141 -0.69 21.74 20.81
C ILE A 141 -0.14 20.89 19.65
N THR A 142 -0.78 19.78 19.36
CA THR A 142 -0.40 18.90 18.24
C THR A 142 -0.78 19.51 16.87
N LYS A 143 0.21 19.77 15.98
CA LYS A 143 -0.02 20.41 14.66
C LYS A 143 -0.27 19.42 13.52
N LYS A 144 0.54 18.34 13.44
CA LYS A 144 0.51 17.33 12.37
C LYS A 144 1.04 15.99 12.88
N GLY A 145 0.16 15.01 13.08
CA GLY A 145 0.51 13.67 13.53
C GLY A 145 1.14 13.67 14.93
N ILE A 146 2.02 12.69 15.18
CA ILE A 146 2.49 12.26 16.51
C ILE A 146 3.71 13.08 17.00
N THR A 147 4.48 13.69 16.08
CA THR A 147 5.86 14.13 16.36
C THR A 147 6.12 15.63 16.35
N ASN A 148 5.19 16.45 15.84
CA ASN A 148 5.35 17.91 15.73
C ASN A 148 4.31 18.65 16.59
N VAL A 149 4.78 19.16 17.73
CA VAL A 149 4.00 20.01 18.65
C VAL A 149 4.40 21.47 18.53
N GLU A 150 3.46 22.37 18.78
CA GLU A 150 3.69 23.80 18.97
C GLU A 150 3.53 24.13 20.45
N TRP A 151 4.56 24.71 21.05
CA TRP A 151 4.54 25.15 22.44
C TRP A 151 3.99 26.57 22.55
N PHE A 152 3.13 26.78 23.54
CA PHE A 152 2.59 28.07 23.93
C PHE A 152 3.07 28.42 25.33
N ASP A 153 3.89 29.47 25.39
CA ASP A 153 4.20 30.27 26.57
C ASP A 153 3.52 31.64 26.45
N GLU A 154 3.69 32.53 27.44
CA GLU A 154 3.09 33.87 27.40
C GLU A 154 3.53 34.70 26.18
N ALA A 155 4.77 34.53 25.71
CA ALA A 155 5.31 35.25 24.58
C ALA A 155 4.68 34.77 23.25
N HIS A 156 4.58 33.45 23.07
CA HIS A 156 3.98 32.82 21.90
C HIS A 156 2.46 33.05 21.85
N MET A 157 1.80 33.14 23.01
CA MET A 157 0.40 33.56 23.10
C MET A 157 0.20 34.99 22.57
N GLU A 158 1.09 35.92 22.93
CA GLU A 158 1.06 37.29 22.40
C GLU A 158 1.38 37.35 20.89
N GLU A 159 2.30 36.51 20.40
CA GLU A 159 2.61 36.43 18.97
C GLU A 159 1.40 35.94 18.14
N VAL A 160 0.76 34.85 18.59
CA VAL A 160 -0.28 34.16 17.82
C VAL A 160 -1.64 34.82 17.98
N TYR A 161 -2.06 35.11 19.22
CA TYR A 161 -3.38 35.66 19.53
C TYR A 161 -3.31 37.16 19.86
N GLY A 162 -2.21 37.62 20.45
CA GLY A 162 -2.01 39.00 20.92
C GLY A 162 -3.01 39.41 21.99
N ILE A 163 -3.41 38.44 22.79
CA ILE A 163 -4.16 38.59 24.03
C ILE A 163 -3.55 37.63 25.06
N PRO A 164 -3.62 37.96 26.36
CA PRO A 164 -3.19 37.04 27.41
C PRO A 164 -4.03 35.75 27.44
N ALA A 165 -3.46 34.66 27.94
CA ALA A 165 -4.10 33.36 28.08
C ALA A 165 -5.45 33.42 28.82
N SER A 166 -5.54 34.25 29.87
CA SER A 166 -6.78 34.47 30.64
C SER A 166 -7.96 34.99 29.82
N HIS A 167 -7.72 35.53 28.62
CA HIS A 167 -8.75 36.05 27.71
C HIS A 167 -9.17 35.07 26.62
N ILE A 168 -8.63 33.85 26.59
CA ILE A 168 -9.10 32.81 25.65
C ILE A 168 -10.60 32.50 25.85
N PRO A 169 -11.13 32.36 27.09
CA PRO A 169 -12.57 32.20 27.29
C PRO A 169 -13.38 33.42 26.86
N ASP A 170 -12.85 34.64 27.02
CA ASP A 170 -13.50 35.87 26.52
C ASP A 170 -13.64 35.84 25.00
N MET A 171 -12.59 35.42 24.30
CA MET A 171 -12.59 35.29 22.84
C MET A 171 -13.65 34.28 22.39
N LYS A 172 -13.73 33.12 23.05
CA LYS A 172 -14.75 32.11 22.79
C LYS A 172 -16.16 32.61 23.11
N GLY A 173 -16.35 33.35 24.19
CA GLY A 173 -17.66 33.95 24.51
C GLY A 173 -18.16 34.90 23.43
N LEU A 174 -17.26 35.65 22.79
CA LEU A 174 -17.60 36.54 21.67
C LEU A 174 -17.80 35.82 20.34
N ALA A 175 -16.90 34.89 19.99
CA ALA A 175 -16.87 34.24 18.68
C ALA A 175 -17.74 32.97 18.58
N GLY A 176 -18.01 32.33 19.71
CA GLY A 176 -18.58 30.98 19.80
C GLY A 176 -17.54 29.91 19.49
N ASP A 177 -17.93 28.66 19.71
CA ASP A 177 -17.17 27.48 19.33
C ASP A 177 -18.07 26.38 18.77
N SER A 178 -17.88 26.07 17.48
CA SER A 178 -18.65 25.03 16.80
C SER A 178 -18.29 23.61 17.22
N SER A 179 -17.09 23.34 17.75
CA SER A 179 -16.70 21.97 18.15
C SER A 179 -17.49 21.49 19.38
N ASP A 180 -17.78 22.43 20.28
CA ASP A 180 -18.48 22.21 21.55
C ASP A 180 -19.93 22.70 21.53
N ASN A 181 -20.39 23.19 20.38
CA ASN A 181 -21.69 23.81 20.21
C ASN A 181 -21.93 25.00 21.15
N ILE A 182 -20.87 25.76 21.45
CA ILE A 182 -20.93 26.99 22.25
C ILE A 182 -21.36 28.13 21.32
N PRO A 183 -22.49 28.81 21.58
CA PRO A 183 -22.95 29.88 20.71
C PRO A 183 -22.07 31.13 20.84
N GLY A 184 -21.90 31.87 19.75
CA GLY A 184 -21.18 33.15 19.73
C GLY A 184 -22.09 34.32 19.37
N ILE A 185 -21.60 35.55 19.44
CA ILE A 185 -22.34 36.70 18.94
C ILE A 185 -22.45 36.58 17.40
N PRO A 186 -23.66 36.61 16.80
CA PRO A 186 -23.82 36.37 15.37
C PRO A 186 -22.95 37.27 14.48
N LYS A 187 -22.20 36.63 13.59
CA LYS A 187 -21.21 37.24 12.68
C LYS A 187 -20.07 38.01 13.38
N VAL A 188 -19.79 37.69 14.64
CA VAL A 188 -18.50 37.97 15.29
C VAL A 188 -17.71 36.67 15.21
N GLY A 189 -16.64 36.65 14.43
CA GLY A 189 -15.71 35.52 14.40
C GLY A 189 -14.45 35.82 15.20
N GLU A 190 -13.56 34.84 15.32
CA GLU A 190 -12.31 34.90 16.09
C GLU A 190 -11.51 36.20 15.86
N LYS A 191 -11.26 36.57 14.60
CA LYS A 191 -10.54 37.81 14.26
C LYS A 191 -11.19 39.09 14.79
N THR A 192 -12.53 39.13 14.79
CA THR A 192 -13.28 40.28 15.31
C THR A 192 -13.27 40.30 16.83
N ALA A 193 -13.40 39.14 17.48
CA ALA A 193 -13.29 39.00 18.92
C ALA A 193 -11.91 39.45 19.43
N LEU A 194 -10.83 38.96 18.82
CA LEU A 194 -9.46 39.37 19.17
C LEU A 194 -9.25 40.89 19.03
N LYS A 195 -9.78 41.50 17.97
CA LYS A 195 -9.68 42.96 17.80
C LYS A 195 -10.38 43.72 18.94
N LEU A 196 -11.55 43.28 19.36
CA LEU A 196 -12.31 43.91 20.44
C LEU A 196 -11.60 43.74 21.79
N LEU A 197 -11.06 42.56 22.07
CA LEU A 197 -10.33 42.30 23.31
C LEU A 197 -9.02 43.10 23.39
N LYS A 198 -8.30 43.29 22.28
CA LYS A 198 -7.12 44.18 22.25
C LYS A 198 -7.46 45.64 22.55
N GLU A 199 -8.67 46.09 22.17
CA GLU A 199 -9.11 47.47 22.35
C GLU A 199 -9.68 47.72 23.77
N PHE A 200 -10.41 46.76 24.33
CA PHE A 200 -11.18 46.96 25.57
C PHE A 200 -10.77 46.05 26.74
N GLY A 201 -9.87 45.08 26.54
CA GLY A 201 -9.42 44.16 27.59
C GLY A 201 -10.22 42.86 27.63
N ASN A 202 -11.24 42.80 28.49
CA ASN A 202 -12.07 41.60 28.71
C ASN A 202 -13.45 41.71 28.05
N ILE A 203 -14.20 40.61 28.05
CA ILE A 203 -15.54 40.57 27.44
C ILE A 203 -16.52 41.53 28.14
N GLU A 204 -16.45 41.67 29.47
CA GLU A 204 -17.32 42.54 30.23
C GLU A 204 -17.14 43.99 29.82
N ASP A 205 -15.90 44.42 29.63
CA ASP A 205 -15.52 45.78 29.20
C ASP A 205 -15.90 46.03 27.75
N VAL A 206 -15.77 45.05 26.85
CA VAL A 206 -16.29 45.11 25.47
C VAL A 206 -17.81 45.33 25.48
N LEU A 207 -18.54 44.56 26.29
CA LEU A 207 -20.00 44.63 26.37
C LEU A 207 -20.48 45.94 27.05
N ASN A 208 -19.78 46.41 28.08
CA ASN A 208 -20.04 47.67 28.78
C ASN A 208 -19.72 48.90 27.92
N SER A 209 -18.71 48.79 27.05
CA SER A 209 -18.27 49.86 26.15
C SER A 209 -18.85 49.74 24.75
N SER A 210 -19.94 48.98 24.58
CA SER A 210 -20.56 48.71 23.26
C SER A 210 -20.90 49.95 22.43
N GLU A 211 -21.13 51.12 23.05
CA GLU A 211 -21.36 52.39 22.35
C GLU A 211 -20.11 52.98 21.67
N GLN A 212 -18.92 52.62 22.18
CA GLN A 212 -17.62 53.10 21.69
C GLN A 212 -17.11 52.27 20.51
N VAL A 213 -17.64 51.05 20.32
CA VAL A 213 -17.26 50.14 19.24
C VAL A 213 -17.58 50.72 17.86
N SER A 214 -16.70 50.53 16.88
CA SER A 214 -16.93 51.02 15.51
C SER A 214 -17.94 50.14 14.74
N GLY A 215 -18.95 50.77 14.12
CA GLY A 215 -19.93 50.10 13.26
C GLY A 215 -21.30 49.84 13.92
N PRO A 216 -22.41 50.44 13.41
CA PRO A 216 -23.70 50.45 14.10
C PRO A 216 -24.31 49.06 14.31
N LYS A 217 -24.17 48.15 13.32
CA LYS A 217 -24.68 46.78 13.40
C LYS A 217 -23.95 45.91 14.42
N LEU A 218 -22.67 46.19 14.68
CA LEU A 218 -21.89 45.45 15.67
C LEU A 218 -22.29 45.86 17.09
N ARG A 219 -22.52 47.17 17.32
CA ARG A 219 -23.03 47.69 18.61
C ARG A 219 -24.37 47.08 18.99
N GLU A 220 -25.29 47.01 18.02
CA GLU A 220 -26.62 46.43 18.22
C GLU A 220 -26.53 44.97 18.67
N ARG A 221 -25.68 44.18 18.02
CA ARG A 221 -25.48 42.76 18.38
C ARG A 221 -24.79 42.57 19.72
N LEU A 222 -23.79 43.40 20.06
CA LEU A 222 -23.14 43.34 21.38
C LEU A 222 -24.14 43.58 22.52
N LYS A 223 -25.18 44.39 22.29
CA LYS A 223 -26.27 44.60 23.26
C LYS A 223 -27.28 43.47 23.27
N GLU A 224 -27.71 43.01 22.10
CA GLU A 224 -28.72 41.97 21.94
C GLU A 224 -28.25 40.61 22.47
N PHE A 225 -27.00 40.24 22.21
CA PHE A 225 -26.42 38.94 22.56
C PHE A 225 -25.50 38.99 23.79
N ARG A 226 -25.67 40.01 24.64
CA ARG A 226 -24.83 40.23 25.84
C ARG A 226 -24.82 39.00 26.76
N ASP A 227 -26.02 38.54 27.15
CA ASP A 227 -26.16 37.44 28.10
C ASP A 227 -25.68 36.11 27.50
N GLN A 228 -25.89 35.92 26.19
CA GLN A 228 -25.38 34.76 25.46
C GLN A 228 -23.85 34.73 25.46
N ALA A 229 -23.19 35.86 25.25
CA ALA A 229 -21.73 35.94 25.22
C ALA A 229 -21.12 35.66 26.61
N LEU A 230 -21.75 36.13 27.68
CA LEU A 230 -21.33 35.85 29.06
C LEU A 230 -21.53 34.38 29.45
N MET A 231 -22.68 33.79 29.11
CA MET A 231 -22.94 32.35 29.30
C MET A 231 -21.91 31.51 28.52
N SER A 232 -21.59 31.91 27.29
CA SER A 232 -20.65 31.19 26.44
C SER A 232 -19.21 31.26 26.93
N LYS A 233 -18.82 32.40 27.52
CA LYS A 233 -17.59 32.50 28.29
C LYS A 233 -17.59 31.52 29.47
N GLU A 234 -18.65 31.51 30.28
CA GLU A 234 -18.74 30.62 31.45
C GLU A 234 -18.59 29.15 31.08
N LEU A 235 -19.25 28.71 29.99
CA LEU A 235 -19.10 27.35 29.45
C LEU A 235 -17.67 27.03 29.00
N ALA A 236 -16.96 28.01 28.43
CA ALA A 236 -15.59 27.86 27.92
C ALA A 236 -14.49 27.95 29.00
N VAL A 237 -14.82 28.41 30.22
CA VAL A 237 -13.87 28.48 31.32
C VAL A 237 -13.58 27.07 31.85
N ILE A 238 -12.30 26.72 31.95
CA ILE A 238 -11.84 25.48 32.59
C ILE A 238 -11.96 25.62 34.11
N HIS A 239 -12.61 24.66 34.75
CA HIS A 239 -12.75 24.62 36.20
C HIS A 239 -11.46 24.11 36.85
N ARG A 240 -10.83 24.95 37.69
CA ARG A 240 -9.53 24.65 38.33
C ARG A 240 -9.64 24.21 39.80
N GLU A 241 -10.84 23.83 40.25
CA GLU A 241 -11.11 23.39 41.63
C GLU A 241 -11.88 22.06 41.67
N SER A 242 -11.67 21.22 40.66
CA SER A 242 -12.30 19.91 40.56
C SER A 242 -11.86 19.00 41.71
N PRO A 243 -12.70 18.07 42.20
CA PRO A 243 -12.43 17.27 43.39
C PRO A 243 -11.44 16.11 43.11
N VAL A 244 -10.24 16.45 42.62
CA VAL A 244 -9.15 15.50 42.39
C VAL A 244 -8.58 15.06 43.74
N GLU A 245 -8.68 13.76 44.04
CA GLU A 245 -8.26 13.15 45.31
C GLU A 245 -6.74 12.95 45.38
N GLU A 246 -6.10 12.75 44.23
CA GLU A 246 -4.67 12.52 44.11
C GLU A 246 -3.85 13.76 44.52
N SER A 247 -2.81 13.52 45.30
CA SER A 247 -1.80 14.53 45.61
C SER A 247 -0.74 14.58 44.52
N LEU A 248 0.03 15.68 44.40
CA LEU A 248 1.12 15.72 43.41
C LEU A 248 2.18 14.65 43.69
N SER A 249 2.45 14.31 44.96
CA SER A 249 3.36 13.21 45.31
C SER A 249 2.89 11.84 44.83
N ASP A 250 1.58 11.65 44.64
CA ASP A 250 1.07 10.40 44.07
C ASP A 250 1.44 10.26 42.59
N LEU A 251 1.82 11.35 41.91
CA LEU A 251 2.08 11.39 40.48
C LEU A 251 3.55 11.18 40.12
N GLU A 252 4.40 10.90 41.11
CA GLU A 252 5.83 10.66 40.91
C GLU A 252 6.07 9.55 39.89
N TYR A 253 6.93 9.82 38.92
CA TYR A 253 7.26 8.91 37.83
C TYR A 253 8.69 8.41 37.96
N THR A 254 8.85 7.12 38.25
CA THR A 254 10.15 6.48 38.46
C THR A 254 10.62 5.65 37.26
N GLY A 255 9.92 5.72 36.13
CA GLY A 255 10.15 4.88 34.95
C GLY A 255 9.24 3.66 34.88
N TYR A 256 9.52 2.78 33.92
CA TYR A 256 8.79 1.53 33.70
C TYR A 256 9.73 0.33 33.72
N GLU A 257 9.18 -0.86 33.95
CA GLU A 257 9.93 -2.11 33.87
C GLU A 257 10.00 -2.58 32.41
N THR A 258 11.21 -2.72 31.87
CA THR A 258 11.43 -3.08 30.46
C THR A 258 10.72 -4.37 30.06
N ASN A 259 10.65 -5.35 30.96
CA ASN A 259 9.99 -6.64 30.69
C ASN A 259 8.48 -6.52 30.51
N ASP A 260 7.81 -5.66 31.28
CA ASP A 260 6.36 -5.48 31.21
C ASP A 260 5.98 -4.78 29.89
N VAL A 261 6.76 -3.77 29.49
CA VAL A 261 6.58 -3.08 28.20
C VAL A 261 6.94 -4.00 27.02
N ARG A 262 8.00 -4.80 27.12
CA ARG A 262 8.39 -5.78 26.10
C ARG A 262 7.30 -6.82 25.86
N LYS A 263 6.70 -7.35 26.92
CA LYS A 263 5.60 -8.31 26.83
C LYS A 263 4.42 -7.71 26.09
N LEU A 264 4.02 -6.49 26.47
CA LEU A 264 2.92 -5.76 25.85
C LEU A 264 3.19 -5.49 24.36
N PHE A 265 4.40 -5.04 24.01
CA PHE A 265 4.74 -4.76 22.61
C PHE A 265 4.77 -6.02 21.75
N THR A 266 5.16 -7.16 22.33
CA THR A 266 5.14 -8.45 21.63
C THR A 266 3.69 -8.88 21.36
N GLU A 267 2.83 -8.80 22.38
CA GLU A 267 1.42 -9.16 22.31
C GLU A 267 0.63 -8.35 21.26
N TYR A 268 0.96 -7.07 21.09
CA TYR A 268 0.29 -6.20 20.11
C TYR A 268 1.07 -5.99 18.79
N GLY A 269 2.20 -6.68 18.60
CA GLY A 269 2.99 -6.63 17.35
C GLY A 269 3.75 -5.32 17.10
N PHE A 270 4.14 -4.59 18.15
CA PHE A 270 4.84 -3.29 18.07
C PHE A 270 6.35 -3.43 17.86
N ASN A 271 6.76 -4.24 16.89
CA ASN A 271 8.17 -4.59 16.63
C ASN A 271 9.06 -3.36 16.39
N SER A 272 8.54 -2.30 15.74
CA SER A 272 9.28 -1.07 15.51
C SER A 272 9.54 -0.25 16.78
N LEU A 273 8.71 -0.39 17.82
CA LEU A 273 8.86 0.34 19.09
C LEU A 273 9.81 -0.37 20.06
N MET A 274 10.14 -1.63 19.83
CA MET A 274 11.07 -2.41 20.66
C MET A 274 12.46 -1.76 20.78
N LYS A 275 12.92 -1.11 19.71
CA LYS A 275 14.22 -0.42 19.66
C LYS A 275 14.33 0.72 20.68
N HIS A 276 13.19 1.32 21.04
CA HIS A 276 13.15 2.47 21.94
C HIS A 276 13.17 2.08 23.43
N ILE A 277 12.93 0.81 23.78
CA ILE A 277 13.02 0.31 25.17
C ILE A 277 14.37 -0.33 25.50
N GLY A 278 15.40 -0.07 24.68
CA GLY A 278 16.75 -0.59 24.90
C GLY A 278 16.90 -2.09 24.67
N VAL A 279 15.90 -2.73 24.05
CA VAL A 279 16.05 -4.08 23.52
C VAL A 279 16.80 -3.94 22.20
N ASP A 280 18.10 -4.19 22.24
CA ASP A 280 18.91 -4.23 21.02
C ASP A 280 18.38 -5.33 20.10
N ASP A 281 18.44 -5.09 18.79
CA ASP A 281 18.10 -6.14 17.81
C ASP A 281 18.89 -7.44 18.14
N GLU A 282 20.09 -7.31 18.71
CA GLU A 282 20.94 -8.39 19.20
C GLU A 282 20.31 -9.19 20.35
N GLU A 283 19.71 -8.58 21.37
CA GLU A 283 19.07 -9.33 22.48
C GLU A 283 17.81 -10.09 22.01
N GLN A 284 17.12 -9.60 20.99
CA GLN A 284 15.99 -10.32 20.39
C GLN A 284 16.45 -11.49 19.53
N ILE A 285 17.50 -11.29 18.73
CA ILE A 285 18.09 -12.34 17.93
C ILE A 285 18.65 -13.42 18.85
N GLU A 286 19.38 -13.07 19.91
CA GLU A 286 19.89 -14.02 20.90
C GLU A 286 18.77 -14.81 21.59
N ALA A 287 17.66 -14.15 21.97
CA ALA A 287 16.51 -14.84 22.56
C ALA A 287 15.83 -15.80 21.57
N LYS A 288 15.74 -15.42 20.28
CA LYS A 288 15.22 -16.29 19.22
C LYS A 288 16.16 -17.45 18.92
N GLU A 289 17.46 -17.21 18.86
CA GLU A 289 18.51 -18.23 18.71
C GLU A 289 18.42 -19.27 19.84
N GLN A 290 18.23 -18.81 21.08
CA GLN A 290 18.04 -19.71 22.24
C GLN A 290 16.73 -20.49 22.20
N ALA A 291 15.71 -19.98 21.51
CA ALA A 291 14.41 -20.63 21.35
C ALA A 291 14.37 -21.61 20.16
N LEU A 292 15.41 -21.65 19.31
CA LEU A 292 15.50 -22.59 18.20
C LEU A 292 15.60 -24.03 18.71
N GLU A 293 14.94 -24.95 18.01
CA GLU A 293 15.07 -26.38 18.29
C GLU A 293 16.53 -26.86 18.14
N GLU A 294 16.95 -27.78 19.01
CA GLU A 294 18.21 -28.51 18.83
C GLU A 294 18.20 -29.20 17.46
N PHE A 295 19.26 -28.97 16.69
CA PHE A 295 19.35 -29.41 15.30
C PHE A 295 20.77 -29.88 15.00
N THR A 296 20.88 -30.94 14.19
CA THR A 296 22.17 -31.51 13.78
C THR A 296 22.23 -31.63 12.27
N PHE A 297 23.38 -31.30 11.71
CA PHE A 297 23.66 -31.41 10.29
C PHE A 297 25.13 -31.77 10.06
N HIS A 298 25.43 -32.23 8.85
CA HIS A 298 26.76 -32.58 8.41
C HIS A 298 27.29 -31.51 7.45
N HIS A 299 28.45 -30.93 7.75
CA HIS A 299 29.14 -30.04 6.81
C HIS A 299 30.19 -30.84 6.04
N GLU A 300 29.92 -31.11 4.77
CA GLU A 300 30.74 -31.97 3.93
C GLU A 300 31.59 -31.15 2.94
N GLN A 301 32.79 -31.65 2.66
CA GLN A 301 33.74 -31.02 1.70
C GLN A 301 33.76 -31.74 0.34
N GLU A 302 32.81 -32.65 0.13
CA GLU A 302 32.57 -33.36 -1.13
C GLU A 302 31.09 -33.70 -1.26
N ILE A 303 30.64 -33.94 -2.50
CA ILE A 303 29.29 -34.44 -2.76
C ILE A 303 29.33 -35.97 -2.72
N THR A 304 28.47 -36.59 -1.92
CA THR A 304 28.40 -38.05 -1.77
C THR A 304 27.07 -38.60 -2.28
N GLU A 305 27.01 -39.92 -2.52
CA GLU A 305 25.78 -40.60 -2.98
C GLU A 305 24.63 -40.48 -1.95
N ASP A 306 24.95 -40.49 -0.66
CA ASP A 306 23.95 -40.35 0.42
C ASP A 306 23.23 -39.00 0.39
N MET A 307 23.87 -37.96 -0.16
CA MET A 307 23.28 -36.63 -0.31
C MET A 307 22.33 -36.55 -1.51
N LEU A 308 22.60 -37.29 -2.58
CA LEU A 308 21.89 -37.20 -3.86
C LEU A 308 20.69 -38.15 -3.97
N GLN A 309 20.05 -38.46 -2.84
CA GLN A 309 18.81 -39.26 -2.80
C GLN A 309 17.60 -38.46 -3.29
N SER A 310 16.48 -39.16 -3.48
CA SER A 310 15.21 -38.58 -3.96
C SER A 310 14.03 -39.17 -3.18
N PRO A 311 13.08 -38.35 -2.70
CA PRO A 311 13.07 -36.89 -2.80
C PRO A 311 14.12 -36.22 -1.90
N ALA A 312 14.49 -34.99 -2.20
CA ALA A 312 15.33 -34.16 -1.33
C ALA A 312 14.89 -32.69 -1.31
N ALA A 313 15.01 -32.03 -0.17
CA ALA A 313 14.94 -30.57 -0.10
C ALA A 313 16.31 -29.96 -0.45
N LEU A 314 16.29 -28.83 -1.18
CA LEU A 314 17.46 -28.17 -1.74
C LEU A 314 17.40 -26.67 -1.52
N VAL A 315 18.49 -26.09 -1.00
CA VAL A 315 18.69 -24.63 -0.88
C VAL A 315 20.01 -24.24 -1.52
N VAL A 316 19.96 -23.22 -2.38
CA VAL A 316 21.14 -22.54 -2.93
C VAL A 316 21.13 -21.13 -2.36
N GLU A 317 22.03 -20.86 -1.42
CA GLU A 317 21.94 -19.67 -0.58
C GLU A 317 22.58 -18.44 -1.23
N SER A 318 21.87 -17.32 -1.19
CA SER A 318 22.34 -16.05 -1.76
C SER A 318 21.67 -14.86 -1.07
N PRO A 319 22.45 -13.86 -0.61
CA PRO A 319 21.95 -12.67 0.08
C PRO A 319 21.31 -11.66 -0.88
N THR A 320 21.62 -11.75 -2.17
CA THR A 320 21.26 -10.74 -3.16
C THR A 320 19.81 -10.91 -3.57
N GLU A 321 19.05 -9.82 -3.49
CA GLU A 321 17.68 -9.80 -3.98
C GLU A 321 17.64 -10.09 -5.48
N ASN A 322 18.41 -9.37 -6.30
CA ASN A 322 18.55 -9.67 -7.72
C ASN A 322 19.48 -10.86 -7.92
N TYR A 323 18.88 -12.00 -8.29
CA TYR A 323 19.56 -13.27 -8.44
C TYR A 323 20.22 -13.47 -9.81
N HIS A 324 20.10 -12.54 -10.76
CA HIS A 324 20.92 -12.57 -11.97
C HIS A 324 22.38 -12.31 -11.61
N HIS A 325 23.25 -13.26 -11.93
CA HIS A 325 24.68 -13.22 -11.59
C HIS A 325 24.99 -13.06 -10.10
N ALA A 326 24.06 -13.43 -9.22
CA ALA A 326 24.22 -13.36 -7.78
C ALA A 326 25.44 -14.16 -7.29
N GLU A 327 26.00 -13.69 -6.18
CA GLU A 327 26.94 -14.49 -5.40
C GLU A 327 26.17 -15.60 -4.68
N ILE A 328 26.68 -16.82 -4.75
CA ILE A 328 26.11 -17.98 -4.08
C ILE A 328 27.06 -18.38 -2.96
N TRP A 329 26.54 -18.49 -1.74
CA TRP A 329 27.34 -18.67 -0.54
C TRP A 329 27.50 -20.13 -0.10
N GLY A 330 26.51 -20.96 -0.36
CA GLY A 330 26.53 -22.38 0.05
C GLY A 330 25.33 -23.15 -0.46
N LEU A 331 25.39 -24.47 -0.26
CA LEU A 331 24.39 -25.44 -0.66
C LEU A 331 23.88 -26.18 0.59
N GLY A 332 22.57 -26.35 0.69
CA GLY A 332 21.93 -27.24 1.67
C GLY A 332 21.16 -28.36 0.96
N ILE A 333 21.30 -29.59 1.45
CA ILE A 333 20.54 -30.75 0.98
C ILE A 333 19.99 -31.51 2.19
N VAL A 334 18.69 -31.81 2.19
CA VAL A 334 18.05 -32.65 3.21
C VAL A 334 17.25 -33.75 2.54
N ASN A 335 17.43 -34.98 2.98
CA ASN A 335 16.69 -36.15 2.50
C ASN A 335 16.49 -37.14 3.65
N GLU A 336 16.08 -38.37 3.34
CA GLU A 336 15.87 -39.42 4.36
C GLU A 336 17.15 -39.83 5.12
N ASN A 337 18.33 -39.64 4.52
CA ASN A 337 19.61 -40.00 5.12
C ASN A 337 20.16 -38.94 6.09
N GLY A 338 19.74 -37.67 5.95
CA GLY A 338 20.17 -36.62 6.84
C GLY A 338 20.09 -35.20 6.27
N SER A 339 20.68 -34.27 7.01
CA SER A 339 20.83 -32.86 6.64
C SER A 339 22.29 -32.54 6.39
N TYR A 340 22.57 -31.97 5.23
CA TYR A 340 23.93 -31.73 4.74
C TYR A 340 24.09 -30.28 4.27
N THR A 341 25.28 -29.72 4.46
CA THR A 341 25.72 -28.47 3.83
C THR A 341 27.05 -28.68 3.12
N VAL A 342 27.21 -28.01 1.97
CA VAL A 342 28.43 -28.09 1.15
C VAL A 342 28.81 -26.70 0.65
N PRO A 343 30.10 -26.34 0.65
CA PRO A 343 30.57 -25.14 -0.03
C PRO A 343 30.17 -25.17 -1.52
N MET A 344 29.65 -24.05 -2.03
CA MET A 344 29.10 -24.04 -3.40
C MET A 344 30.17 -24.30 -4.47
N ASP A 345 31.41 -23.88 -4.25
CA ASP A 345 32.53 -24.12 -5.17
C ASP A 345 32.88 -25.61 -5.31
N VAL A 346 32.67 -26.41 -4.27
CA VAL A 346 32.77 -27.87 -4.30
C VAL A 346 31.61 -28.46 -5.09
N ALA A 347 30.38 -28.05 -4.81
CA ALA A 347 29.19 -28.54 -5.50
C ALA A 347 29.23 -28.25 -7.02
N LEU A 348 29.67 -27.04 -7.40
CA LEU A 348 29.80 -26.64 -8.81
C LEU A 348 30.85 -27.45 -9.59
N GLN A 349 31.75 -28.15 -8.91
CA GLN A 349 32.76 -29.01 -9.53
C GLN A 349 32.35 -30.49 -9.58
N SER A 350 31.23 -30.86 -8.96
CA SER A 350 30.76 -32.25 -8.92
C SER A 350 29.91 -32.59 -10.15
N ASP A 351 30.41 -33.53 -10.96
CA ASP A 351 29.65 -34.08 -12.09
C ASP A 351 28.40 -34.85 -11.61
N ASP A 352 28.48 -35.52 -10.45
CA ASP A 352 27.35 -36.25 -9.87
C ASP A 352 26.24 -35.30 -9.44
N PHE A 353 26.58 -34.18 -8.79
CA PHE A 353 25.61 -33.14 -8.45
C PHE A 353 24.96 -32.54 -9.71
N LYS A 354 25.76 -32.27 -10.74
CA LYS A 354 25.28 -31.77 -12.03
C LYS A 354 24.29 -32.75 -12.68
N ALA A 355 24.62 -34.04 -12.69
CA ALA A 355 23.77 -35.09 -13.23
C ALA A 355 22.47 -35.22 -12.42
N TRP A 356 22.54 -35.16 -11.08
CA TRP A 356 21.39 -35.21 -10.21
C TRP A 356 20.44 -34.02 -10.37
N LEU A 357 20.96 -32.80 -10.52
CA LEU A 357 20.15 -31.61 -10.80
C LEU A 357 19.38 -31.72 -12.13
N ALA A 358 20.04 -32.24 -13.17
CA ALA A 358 19.45 -32.38 -14.51
C ALA A 358 18.50 -33.58 -14.67
N ASP A 359 18.47 -34.51 -13.72
CA ASP A 359 17.58 -35.67 -13.75
C ASP A 359 16.18 -35.32 -13.23
N GLU A 360 15.18 -35.38 -14.11
CA GLU A 360 13.78 -35.08 -13.79
C GLU A 360 13.13 -36.09 -12.84
N THR A 361 13.68 -37.31 -12.74
CA THR A 361 13.18 -38.37 -11.84
C THR A 361 13.66 -38.19 -10.41
N LYS A 362 14.66 -37.32 -10.19
CA LYS A 362 15.10 -36.92 -8.86
C LYS A 362 14.24 -35.76 -8.42
N GLU A 363 13.35 -36.00 -7.47
CA GLU A 363 12.41 -35.03 -6.94
C GLU A 363 13.10 -34.05 -5.99
N LYS A 364 12.88 -32.75 -6.20
CA LYS A 364 13.40 -31.66 -5.37
C LYS A 364 12.29 -30.81 -4.77
N TYR A 365 12.42 -30.53 -3.47
CA TYR A 365 11.63 -29.56 -2.72
C TYR A 365 12.46 -28.31 -2.48
N VAL A 366 11.93 -27.13 -2.78
CA VAL A 366 12.70 -25.89 -2.76
C VAL A 366 11.90 -24.76 -2.09
N PHE A 367 12.58 -23.63 -1.88
CA PHE A 367 11.97 -22.35 -1.58
C PHE A 367 12.43 -21.36 -2.67
N ASP A 368 11.50 -20.89 -3.48
CA ASP A 368 11.77 -20.09 -4.70
C ASP A 368 12.63 -20.84 -5.73
N GLY A 369 12.02 -21.85 -6.34
CA GLY A 369 12.63 -22.69 -7.38
C GLY A 369 13.05 -21.91 -8.62
N LYS A 370 12.39 -20.79 -8.90
CA LYS A 370 12.76 -19.89 -9.99
C LYS A 370 14.07 -19.18 -9.69
N LYS A 371 14.23 -18.55 -8.51
CA LYS A 371 15.51 -17.97 -8.07
C LYS A 371 16.63 -19.00 -8.13
N LEU A 372 16.40 -20.19 -7.58
CA LEU A 372 17.38 -21.29 -7.62
C LEU A 372 17.80 -21.66 -9.05
N THR A 373 16.83 -21.83 -9.95
CA THR A 373 17.08 -22.23 -11.34
C THR A 373 17.84 -21.15 -12.11
N VAL A 374 17.50 -19.87 -11.94
CA VAL A 374 18.22 -18.76 -12.61
C VAL A 374 19.66 -18.65 -12.09
N MET A 375 19.89 -18.74 -10.78
CA MET A 375 21.24 -18.67 -10.21
C MET A 375 22.14 -19.79 -10.74
N LEU A 376 21.64 -21.02 -10.77
CA LEU A 376 22.36 -22.20 -11.27
C LEU A 376 22.50 -22.18 -12.80
N GLY A 377 21.50 -21.68 -13.53
CA GLY A 377 21.55 -21.50 -14.98
C GLY A 377 22.70 -20.62 -15.45
N TRP A 378 22.96 -19.52 -14.73
CA TRP A 378 24.15 -18.68 -14.99
C TRP A 378 25.49 -19.38 -14.75
N LYS A 379 25.50 -20.48 -14.01
CA LYS A 379 26.67 -21.34 -13.78
C LYS A 379 26.73 -22.54 -14.75
N GLY A 380 25.78 -22.65 -15.68
CA GLY A 380 25.74 -23.73 -16.69
C GLY A 380 25.14 -25.04 -16.16
N PHE A 381 24.30 -24.96 -15.13
CA PHE A 381 23.56 -26.10 -14.58
C PHE A 381 22.11 -26.04 -15.07
N ASP A 382 21.58 -27.22 -15.41
CA ASP A 382 20.16 -27.41 -15.73
C ASP A 382 19.49 -28.02 -14.51
N VAL A 383 18.36 -27.45 -14.09
CA VAL A 383 17.64 -27.86 -12.88
C VAL A 383 16.28 -28.40 -13.28
N ARG A 384 16.07 -29.68 -13.06
CA ARG A 384 14.83 -30.39 -13.34
C ARG A 384 14.33 -31.14 -12.11
N GLY A 385 13.11 -31.66 -12.18
CA GLY A 385 12.54 -32.47 -11.09
C GLY A 385 12.15 -31.66 -9.85
N ILE A 386 12.00 -30.33 -9.96
CA ILE A 386 11.37 -29.56 -8.87
C ILE A 386 9.89 -29.91 -8.85
N VAL A 387 9.45 -30.56 -7.78
CA VAL A 387 8.05 -31.02 -7.60
C VAL A 387 7.33 -30.29 -6.48
N PHE A 388 8.05 -29.45 -5.72
CA PHE A 388 7.46 -28.63 -4.67
C PHE A 388 8.24 -27.33 -4.42
N ASP A 389 7.55 -26.20 -4.40
CA ASP A 389 8.06 -24.88 -4.03
C ASP A 389 7.25 -24.30 -2.86
N THR A 390 7.92 -24.16 -1.71
CA THR A 390 7.33 -23.65 -0.45
C THR A 390 6.82 -22.21 -0.57
N LEU A 391 7.47 -21.35 -1.35
CA LEU A 391 7.05 -19.96 -1.54
C LEU A 391 5.71 -19.91 -2.29
N ILE A 392 5.61 -20.64 -3.39
CA ILE A 392 4.39 -20.71 -4.21
C ILE A 392 3.24 -21.32 -3.40
N ALA A 393 3.52 -22.40 -2.65
CA ALA A 393 2.51 -23.06 -1.82
C ALA A 393 1.94 -22.09 -0.77
N SER A 394 2.81 -21.40 -0.04
CA SER A 394 2.43 -20.39 0.96
C SER A 394 1.62 -19.24 0.36
N TYR A 395 2.05 -18.74 -0.81
CA TYR A 395 1.34 -17.68 -1.52
C TYR A 395 -0.06 -18.11 -1.98
N LEU A 396 -0.22 -19.33 -2.51
CA LEU A 396 -1.54 -19.81 -2.92
C LEU A 396 -2.49 -20.00 -1.74
N ILE A 397 -1.98 -20.48 -0.61
CA ILE A 397 -2.77 -20.67 0.61
C ILE A 397 -3.35 -19.34 1.06
N ASP A 398 -2.54 -18.28 1.15
CA ASP A 398 -3.05 -16.94 1.47
C ASP A 398 -2.19 -15.81 0.88
N PRO A 399 -2.59 -15.23 -0.27
CA PRO A 399 -1.88 -14.11 -0.89
C PRO A 399 -1.93 -12.78 -0.10
N SER A 400 -2.76 -12.69 0.95
CA SER A 400 -2.97 -11.45 1.70
C SER A 400 -1.95 -11.22 2.82
N LEU A 401 -1.15 -12.26 3.12
CA LEU A 401 -0.13 -12.23 4.16
C LEU A 401 0.94 -11.17 3.87
N SER A 402 1.45 -10.56 4.94
CA SER A 402 2.46 -9.50 4.85
C SER A 402 3.85 -10.01 4.43
N SER A 403 4.17 -11.29 4.70
CA SER A 403 5.42 -11.93 4.30
C SER A 403 5.26 -13.42 4.07
N HIS A 404 5.94 -13.90 3.02
CA HIS A 404 6.11 -15.31 2.68
C HIS A 404 7.56 -15.79 2.86
N ASP A 405 8.33 -15.14 3.74
CA ASP A 405 9.66 -15.63 4.13
C ASP A 405 9.54 -16.98 4.84
N LEU A 406 10.53 -17.85 4.65
CA LEU A 406 10.50 -19.22 5.14
C LEU A 406 10.29 -19.30 6.67
N ALA A 407 10.93 -18.41 7.45
CA ALA A 407 10.75 -18.34 8.90
C ALA A 407 9.31 -17.97 9.29
N ASN A 408 8.71 -16.98 8.62
CA ASN A 408 7.32 -16.58 8.88
C ASN A 408 6.32 -17.68 8.47
N ILE A 409 6.63 -18.47 7.44
CA ILE A 409 5.82 -19.64 7.04
C ILE A 409 5.87 -20.72 8.12
N ALA A 410 7.04 -20.97 8.68
CA ALA A 410 7.27 -21.94 9.75
C ALA A 410 6.60 -21.50 11.06
N GLU A 411 6.76 -20.23 11.45
CA GLU A 411 6.19 -19.65 12.67
C GLU A 411 4.66 -19.73 12.69
N ARG A 412 4.00 -19.44 11.56
CA ARG A 412 2.52 -19.57 11.43
C ARG A 412 2.01 -21.01 11.62
N ARG A 413 2.90 -22.00 11.59
CA ARG A 413 2.63 -23.42 11.82
C ARG A 413 3.26 -23.92 13.12
N GLU A 414 3.53 -22.98 14.04
CA GLU A 414 4.09 -23.23 15.37
C GLU A 414 5.48 -23.90 15.32
N MET A 415 6.25 -23.65 14.27
CA MET A 415 7.62 -24.16 14.11
C MET A 415 8.65 -23.06 14.39
N THR A 416 9.53 -23.28 15.37
CA THR A 416 10.67 -22.40 15.69
C THR A 416 11.98 -22.99 15.16
N SER A 417 12.01 -23.33 13.86
CA SER A 417 13.13 -24.08 13.26
C SER A 417 14.17 -23.23 12.56
N VAL A 418 13.87 -21.99 12.18
CA VAL A 418 14.73 -21.14 11.34
C VAL A 418 14.48 -19.64 11.60
N LEU A 419 15.54 -18.83 11.53
CA LEU A 419 15.49 -17.37 11.66
C LEU A 419 15.21 -16.70 10.31
N LEU A 420 14.92 -15.39 10.31
CA LEU A 420 14.84 -14.61 9.08
C LEU A 420 16.22 -14.38 8.48
N ASP A 421 16.29 -14.29 7.15
CA ASP A 421 17.54 -13.98 6.44
C ASP A 421 18.11 -12.61 6.87
N GLU A 422 17.26 -11.62 7.15
CA GLU A 422 17.72 -10.31 7.67
C GLU A 422 18.29 -10.37 9.09
N GLU A 423 17.85 -11.34 9.92
CA GLU A 423 18.35 -11.54 11.28
C GLU A 423 19.77 -12.15 11.25
N VAL A 424 20.04 -13.00 10.25
CA VAL A 424 21.34 -13.69 10.11
C VAL A 424 22.34 -12.87 9.27
N TYR A 425 21.89 -12.24 8.19
CA TYR A 425 22.76 -11.55 7.24
C TYR A 425 22.82 -10.04 7.47
N GLY A 426 21.86 -9.45 8.18
CA GLY A 426 21.62 -8.02 8.20
C GLY A 426 20.89 -7.50 6.96
N LYS A 427 20.58 -6.20 6.93
CA LYS A 427 19.80 -5.56 5.86
C LYS A 427 20.45 -4.29 5.31
N GLY A 428 20.19 -4.01 4.03
CA GLY A 428 20.70 -2.82 3.34
C GLY A 428 22.22 -2.70 3.45
N ALA A 429 22.71 -1.54 3.90
CA ALA A 429 24.15 -1.30 4.04
C ALA A 429 24.84 -2.15 5.13
N LYS A 430 24.08 -2.80 6.02
CA LYS A 430 24.61 -3.70 7.07
C LYS A 430 24.62 -5.18 6.64
N GLN A 431 24.14 -5.49 5.44
CA GLN A 431 24.12 -6.88 4.96
C GLN A 431 25.54 -7.39 4.74
N GLN A 432 25.90 -8.53 5.35
CA GLN A 432 27.21 -9.15 5.23
C GLN A 432 27.14 -10.68 5.33
N LYS A 433 28.16 -11.35 4.81
CA LYS A 433 28.30 -12.81 4.93
C LYS A 433 28.63 -13.17 6.39
N PRO A 434 27.84 -14.01 7.07
CA PRO A 434 28.14 -14.44 8.42
C PRO A 434 29.32 -15.43 8.44
N GLU A 435 29.82 -15.72 9.64
CA GLU A 435 30.84 -16.76 9.85
C GLU A 435 30.36 -18.13 9.37
N ALA A 436 31.30 -18.99 8.97
CA ALA A 436 30.98 -20.25 8.30
C ALA A 436 30.01 -21.14 9.09
N ASP A 437 30.18 -21.27 10.41
CA ASP A 437 29.32 -22.10 11.25
C ASP A 437 27.88 -21.56 11.28
N ALA A 438 27.70 -20.25 11.46
CA ALA A 438 26.38 -19.61 11.47
C ALA A 438 25.71 -19.68 10.08
N LEU A 439 26.49 -19.49 9.01
CA LEU A 439 25.99 -19.64 7.64
C LEU A 439 25.50 -21.06 7.37
N ASN A 440 26.32 -22.06 7.69
CA ASN A 440 26.01 -23.46 7.44
C ASN A 440 24.83 -23.92 8.29
N ASP A 441 24.76 -23.52 9.57
CA ASP A 441 23.61 -23.82 10.43
C ASP A 441 22.32 -23.25 9.84
N HIS A 442 22.33 -21.98 9.43
CA HIS A 442 21.15 -21.35 8.83
C HIS A 442 20.72 -22.02 7.52
N ILE A 443 21.66 -22.32 6.61
CA ILE A 443 21.38 -23.05 5.36
C ILE A 443 20.75 -24.43 5.66
N ALA A 444 21.32 -25.16 6.62
CA ALA A 444 20.83 -26.48 7.00
C ALA A 444 19.41 -26.40 7.60
N ARG A 445 19.16 -25.42 8.48
CA ARG A 445 17.84 -25.16 9.08
C ARG A 445 16.79 -24.76 8.04
N LYS A 446 17.13 -23.88 7.08
CA LYS A 446 16.25 -23.54 5.95
C LYS A 446 15.87 -24.79 5.17
N THR A 447 16.86 -25.59 4.80
CA THR A 447 16.65 -26.81 4.00
C THR A 447 15.79 -27.83 4.75
N ALA A 448 16.05 -28.04 6.05
CA ALA A 448 15.28 -28.96 6.89
C ALA A 448 13.85 -28.46 7.13
N THR A 449 13.67 -27.14 7.23
CA THR A 449 12.35 -26.52 7.36
C THR A 449 11.52 -26.73 6.09
N ILE A 450 12.11 -26.61 4.90
CA ILE A 450 11.44 -26.94 3.62
C ILE A 450 10.98 -28.40 3.61
N TRP A 451 11.85 -29.33 4.00
CA TRP A 451 11.51 -30.75 4.08
C TRP A 451 10.33 -31.02 5.01
N LYS A 452 10.32 -30.43 6.21
CA LYS A 452 9.23 -30.55 7.20
C LYS A 452 7.92 -29.90 6.73
N LEU A 453 7.99 -28.74 6.07
CA LEU A 453 6.81 -27.99 5.62
C LEU A 453 6.10 -28.62 4.43
N GLN A 454 6.81 -29.36 3.57
CA GLN A 454 6.26 -29.94 2.35
C GLN A 454 4.95 -30.71 2.55
N PRO A 455 4.86 -31.72 3.45
CA PRO A 455 3.61 -32.47 3.63
C PRO A 455 2.47 -31.61 4.20
N ILE A 456 2.78 -30.67 5.08
CA ILE A 456 1.81 -29.79 5.75
C ILE A 456 1.16 -28.84 4.71
N LEU A 457 1.99 -28.14 3.95
CA LEU A 457 1.53 -27.21 2.93
C LEU A 457 0.78 -27.92 1.80
N LYS A 458 1.19 -29.14 1.43
CA LYS A 458 0.47 -29.97 0.46
C LYS A 458 -0.93 -30.34 0.96
N GLU A 459 -1.08 -30.70 2.23
CA GLU A 459 -2.38 -31.00 2.84
C GLU A 459 -3.29 -29.77 2.88
N GLU A 460 -2.76 -28.60 3.24
CA GLU A 460 -3.51 -27.33 3.22
C GLU A 460 -3.98 -26.97 1.80
N LEU A 461 -3.10 -27.05 0.80
CA LEU A 461 -3.46 -26.84 -0.60
C LEU A 461 -4.54 -27.83 -1.07
N THR A 462 -4.44 -29.10 -0.66
CA THR A 462 -5.42 -30.13 -1.01
C THR A 462 -6.78 -29.83 -0.38
N THR A 463 -6.80 -29.48 0.92
CA THR A 463 -7.99 -29.07 1.65
C THR A 463 -8.64 -27.83 1.03
N ASN A 464 -7.84 -26.96 0.42
CA ASN A 464 -8.30 -25.76 -0.23
C ASN A 464 -8.77 -25.93 -1.68
N ASP A 465 -8.72 -27.13 -2.25
CA ASP A 465 -8.89 -27.41 -3.70
C ASP A 465 -7.88 -26.67 -4.60
N GLN A 466 -6.69 -26.39 -4.07
CA GLN A 466 -5.62 -25.63 -4.73
C GLN A 466 -4.45 -26.50 -5.21
N TRP A 467 -4.40 -27.78 -4.85
CA TRP A 467 -3.30 -28.67 -5.26
C TRP A 467 -3.14 -28.73 -6.79
N GLN A 468 -4.24 -28.82 -7.53
CA GLN A 468 -4.17 -28.84 -9.00
C GLN A 468 -3.65 -27.51 -9.57
N LEU A 469 -4.06 -26.37 -9.00
CA LEU A 469 -3.55 -25.04 -9.37
C LEU A 469 -2.04 -24.95 -9.13
N PHE A 470 -1.57 -25.48 -8.01
CA PHE A 470 -0.15 -25.54 -7.68
C PHE A 470 0.63 -26.40 -8.69
N GLU A 471 0.21 -27.65 -8.87
CA GLU A 471 0.94 -28.67 -9.63
C GLU A 471 0.90 -28.43 -11.15
N THR A 472 -0.23 -27.99 -11.69
CA THR A 472 -0.45 -27.92 -13.15
C THR A 472 -0.28 -26.52 -13.73
N LEU A 473 -0.22 -25.48 -12.88
CA LEU A 473 -0.09 -24.10 -13.33
C LEU A 473 1.11 -23.41 -12.70
N GLU A 474 1.10 -23.20 -11.38
CA GLU A 474 2.06 -22.27 -10.77
C GLU A 474 3.48 -22.83 -10.73
N LEU A 475 3.66 -24.10 -10.36
CA LEU A 475 4.98 -24.71 -10.33
C LEU A 475 5.59 -24.83 -11.75
N PRO A 476 4.89 -25.34 -12.78
CA PRO A 476 5.41 -25.33 -14.15
C PRO A 476 5.72 -23.92 -14.66
N LEU A 477 4.87 -22.94 -14.34
CA LEU A 477 5.10 -21.55 -14.73
C LEU A 477 6.39 -20.99 -14.13
N ALA A 478 6.73 -21.34 -12.88
CA ALA A 478 7.98 -20.89 -12.26
C ALA A 478 9.22 -21.27 -13.09
N LEU A 479 9.20 -22.47 -13.69
CA LEU A 479 10.26 -22.94 -14.58
C LEU A 479 10.24 -22.20 -15.92
N VAL A 480 9.07 -21.99 -16.53
CA VAL A 480 8.94 -21.19 -17.76
C VAL A 480 9.48 -19.78 -17.55
N LEU A 481 9.13 -19.15 -16.42
CA LEU A 481 9.64 -17.83 -16.05
C LEU A 481 11.16 -17.86 -15.87
N SER A 482 11.73 -18.89 -15.23
CA SER A 482 13.18 -18.99 -15.09
C SER A 482 13.92 -19.03 -16.45
N GLU A 483 13.34 -19.70 -17.45
CA GLU A 483 13.86 -19.74 -18.82
C GLU A 483 13.75 -18.38 -19.51
N MET A 484 12.61 -17.70 -19.38
CA MET A 484 12.41 -16.35 -19.91
C MET A 484 13.41 -15.34 -19.30
N GLU A 485 13.61 -15.39 -17.99
CA GLU A 485 14.54 -14.52 -17.27
C GLU A 485 16.00 -14.77 -17.69
N LEU A 486 16.41 -16.04 -17.83
CA LEU A 486 17.74 -16.41 -18.33
C LEU A 486 17.94 -16.01 -19.79
N GLU A 487 16.93 -16.16 -20.63
CA GLU A 487 17.00 -15.79 -22.04
C GLU A 487 17.16 -14.28 -22.18
N GLY A 488 16.29 -13.49 -21.52
CA GLY A 488 16.26 -12.03 -21.60
C GLY A 488 15.89 -11.47 -22.97
N VAL A 489 15.58 -10.17 -23.03
CA VAL A 489 15.20 -9.48 -24.28
C VAL A 489 16.36 -8.63 -24.80
N LYS A 490 16.69 -8.73 -26.09
CA LYS A 490 17.76 -7.92 -26.70
C LYS A 490 17.29 -6.49 -26.92
N VAL A 491 18.20 -5.55 -26.66
CA VAL A 491 17.96 -4.12 -26.79
C VAL A 491 19.00 -3.47 -27.70
N ASP A 492 18.54 -2.63 -28.63
CA ASP A 492 19.38 -1.73 -29.41
C ASP A 492 19.83 -0.55 -28.53
N GLN A 493 21.02 -0.70 -27.96
CA GLN A 493 21.60 0.30 -27.06
C GLN A 493 21.91 1.63 -27.77
N GLU A 494 22.27 1.60 -29.05
CA GLU A 494 22.61 2.81 -29.81
C GLU A 494 21.35 3.62 -30.09
N GLN A 495 20.29 2.95 -30.52
CA GLN A 495 18.98 3.58 -30.72
C GLN A 495 18.43 4.15 -29.40
N LEU A 496 18.58 3.43 -28.29
CA LEU A 496 18.13 3.90 -26.98
C LEU A 496 18.89 5.17 -26.53
N LYS A 497 20.20 5.25 -26.78
CA LYS A 497 21.00 6.45 -26.52
C LYS A 497 20.58 7.62 -27.41
N GLN A 498 20.31 7.35 -28.69
CA GLN A 498 19.84 8.36 -29.63
C GLN A 498 18.48 8.95 -29.21
N MET A 499 17.54 8.09 -28.78
CA MET A 499 16.28 8.55 -28.18
C MET A 499 16.51 9.42 -26.94
N GLY A 500 17.50 9.09 -26.10
CA GLY A 500 17.88 9.93 -24.96
C GLY A 500 18.25 11.35 -25.36
N VAL A 501 19.05 11.51 -26.42
CA VAL A 501 19.45 12.83 -26.94
C VAL A 501 18.23 13.61 -27.45
N GLU A 502 17.34 12.97 -28.20
CA GLU A 502 16.12 13.60 -28.72
C GLU A 502 15.17 14.05 -27.61
N LEU A 503 15.04 13.24 -26.56
CA LEU A 503 14.23 13.58 -25.38
C LEU A 503 14.87 14.74 -24.58
N ASP A 504 16.20 14.78 -24.46
CA ASP A 504 16.90 15.88 -23.78
C ASP A 504 16.71 17.22 -24.52
N GLU A 505 16.81 17.21 -25.85
CA GLU A 505 16.50 18.39 -26.68
C GLU A 505 15.06 18.87 -26.46
N ARG A 506 14.10 17.93 -26.39
CA ARG A 506 12.70 18.26 -26.15
C ARG A 506 12.43 18.77 -24.74
N LEU A 507 13.09 18.22 -23.73
CA LEU A 507 13.00 18.69 -22.34
C LEU A 507 13.52 20.10 -22.20
N ASN A 508 14.67 20.41 -22.80
CA ASN A 508 15.26 21.74 -22.76
C ASN A 508 14.33 22.78 -23.41
N GLN A 509 13.67 22.43 -24.53
CA GLN A 509 12.70 23.32 -25.16
C GLN A 509 11.47 23.54 -24.26
N LEU A 510 10.88 22.46 -23.74
CA LEU A 510 9.70 22.55 -22.87
C LEU A 510 10.01 23.30 -21.57
N GLU A 511 11.20 23.11 -21.00
CA GLU A 511 11.66 23.83 -19.82
C GLU A 511 11.76 25.33 -20.09
N HIS A 512 12.34 25.72 -21.23
CA HIS A 512 12.40 27.12 -21.65
C HIS A 512 11.00 27.72 -21.83
N ASP A 513 10.11 27.03 -22.52
CA ASP A 513 8.73 27.49 -22.74
C ASP A 513 7.96 27.63 -21.41
N ILE A 514 8.17 26.71 -20.45
CA ILE A 514 7.55 26.75 -19.12
C ILE A 514 8.09 27.93 -18.31
N HIS A 515 9.40 28.16 -18.31
CA HIS A 515 10.02 29.30 -17.61
C HIS A 515 9.59 30.64 -18.20
N GLU A 516 9.48 30.74 -19.53
CA GLU A 516 8.96 31.93 -20.20
C GLU A 516 7.51 32.23 -19.79
N LEU A 517 6.64 31.20 -19.82
CA LEU A 517 5.23 31.33 -19.40
C LEU A 517 5.09 31.65 -17.90
N ALA A 518 5.99 31.13 -17.06
CA ALA A 518 6.01 31.41 -15.63
C ALA A 518 6.64 32.78 -15.28
N GLY A 519 7.44 33.34 -16.18
CA GLY A 519 8.18 34.59 -15.99
C GLY A 519 9.31 34.52 -14.95
N GLU A 520 9.75 33.31 -14.58
CA GLU A 520 10.95 33.06 -13.78
C GLU A 520 11.42 31.61 -13.92
N ASP A 521 12.69 31.37 -13.60
CA ASP A 521 13.28 30.04 -13.60
C ASP A 521 13.00 29.34 -12.26
N PHE A 522 12.61 28.06 -12.32
CA PHE A 522 12.37 27.23 -11.15
C PHE A 522 12.52 25.75 -11.50
N ASN A 523 12.65 24.90 -10.49
CA ASN A 523 12.69 23.45 -10.70
C ASN A 523 11.28 22.89 -10.95
N ILE A 524 10.99 22.57 -12.20
CA ILE A 524 9.70 22.03 -12.67
C ILE A 524 9.35 20.70 -11.99
N ASN A 525 10.36 19.87 -11.70
CA ASN A 525 10.20 18.58 -11.03
C ASN A 525 9.97 18.70 -9.51
N SER A 526 10.07 19.90 -8.93
CA SER A 526 9.84 20.13 -7.50
C SER A 526 8.41 20.64 -7.25
N PRO A 527 7.50 19.82 -6.69
CA PRO A 527 6.13 20.27 -6.40
C PRO A 527 6.09 21.48 -5.45
N LYS A 528 7.09 21.61 -4.57
CA LYS A 528 7.22 22.74 -3.64
C LYS A 528 7.53 24.07 -4.35
N GLN A 529 8.21 24.02 -5.50
CA GLN A 529 8.48 25.22 -6.30
C GLN A 529 7.37 25.43 -7.35
N LEU A 530 6.94 24.38 -8.04
CA LEU A 530 5.89 24.45 -9.05
C LEU A 530 4.53 24.90 -8.47
N GLY A 531 4.16 24.44 -7.27
CA GLY A 531 2.88 24.78 -6.64
C GLY A 531 2.68 26.30 -6.49
N PRO A 532 3.57 27.02 -5.80
CA PRO A 532 3.51 28.48 -5.70
C PRO A 532 3.44 29.20 -7.06
N ILE A 533 4.19 28.75 -8.07
CA ILE A 533 4.12 29.32 -9.42
C ILE A 533 2.70 29.23 -9.98
N LEU A 534 2.10 28.04 -9.94
CA LEU A 534 0.76 27.82 -10.50
C LEU A 534 -0.33 28.57 -9.73
N PHE A 535 -0.34 28.46 -8.41
CA PHE A 535 -1.51 28.84 -7.60
C PHE A 535 -1.40 30.22 -6.95
N GLU A 536 -0.18 30.74 -6.77
CA GLU A 536 0.05 32.05 -6.13
C GLU A 536 0.45 33.10 -7.17
N LYS A 537 1.45 32.80 -8.03
CA LYS A 537 1.94 33.74 -9.04
C LYS A 537 0.99 33.86 -10.24
N LEU A 538 0.66 32.73 -10.86
CA LEU A 538 -0.26 32.68 -12.00
C LEU A 538 -1.74 32.73 -11.58
N GLY A 539 -2.02 32.54 -10.28
CA GLY A 539 -3.36 32.67 -9.70
C GLY A 539 -4.36 31.60 -10.15
N LEU A 540 -3.88 30.42 -10.56
CA LEU A 540 -4.74 29.33 -11.00
C LEU A 540 -5.59 28.78 -9.84
N PRO A 541 -6.79 28.22 -10.12
CA PRO A 541 -7.66 27.69 -9.08
C PRO A 541 -7.04 26.47 -8.39
N VAL A 542 -7.11 26.44 -7.07
CA VAL A 542 -6.59 25.32 -6.27
C VAL A 542 -7.61 24.19 -6.22
N ILE A 543 -7.39 23.14 -7.02
CA ILE A 543 -8.28 21.97 -7.07
C ILE A 543 -8.12 21.06 -5.86
N LYS A 544 -6.87 20.80 -5.43
CA LYS A 544 -6.56 19.85 -4.35
C LYS A 544 -5.31 20.27 -3.59
N LYS A 545 -5.34 20.14 -2.27
CA LYS A 545 -4.16 20.27 -1.39
C LYS A 545 -3.81 18.90 -0.81
N THR A 546 -2.51 18.64 -0.69
CA THR A 546 -1.96 17.48 0.01
C THR A 546 -1.45 17.90 1.37
N LYS A 547 -1.06 16.93 2.22
CA LYS A 547 -0.47 17.19 3.54
C LYS A 547 0.77 18.11 3.48
N THR A 548 1.47 18.17 2.34
CA THR A 548 2.74 18.88 2.12
C THR A 548 2.63 20.15 1.28
N GLY A 549 1.46 20.49 0.72
CA GLY A 549 1.28 21.70 -0.09
C GLY A 549 0.21 21.55 -1.18
N TYR A 550 0.29 22.36 -2.23
CA TYR A 550 -0.60 22.23 -3.38
C TYR A 550 -0.34 20.91 -4.12
N SER A 551 -1.40 20.21 -4.52
CA SER A 551 -1.26 19.06 -5.40
C SER A 551 -0.96 19.58 -6.81
N THR A 552 0.11 19.08 -7.41
CA THR A 552 0.39 19.30 -8.82
C THR A 552 0.31 18.00 -9.61
N ALA A 553 -0.36 16.96 -9.10
CA ALA A 553 -0.50 15.65 -9.77
C ALA A 553 -1.19 15.77 -11.15
N ALA A 554 -1.00 14.78 -12.03
CA ALA A 554 -1.51 14.80 -13.40
C ALA A 554 -3.04 15.03 -13.44
N ASP A 555 -3.80 14.32 -12.61
CA ASP A 555 -5.27 14.46 -12.47
C ASP A 555 -5.71 15.87 -12.03
N VAL A 556 -4.84 16.60 -11.33
CA VAL A 556 -5.09 17.98 -10.93
C VAL A 556 -4.74 18.95 -12.07
N LEU A 557 -3.62 18.73 -12.76
CA LEU A 557 -3.23 19.54 -13.90
C LEU A 557 -4.21 19.39 -15.07
N GLU A 558 -4.73 18.19 -15.34
CA GLU A 558 -5.75 17.94 -16.36
C GLU A 558 -7.03 18.74 -16.10
N LYS A 559 -7.43 18.92 -14.83
CA LYS A 559 -8.58 19.77 -14.46
C LYS A 559 -8.32 21.27 -14.61
N LEU A 560 -7.08 21.67 -14.86
CA LEU A 560 -6.66 23.05 -15.12
C LEU A 560 -6.41 23.28 -16.61
N GLU A 561 -6.64 22.29 -17.47
CA GLU A 561 -6.56 22.49 -18.91
C GLU A 561 -7.52 23.60 -19.36
N GLY A 562 -7.00 24.52 -20.19
CA GLY A 562 -7.74 25.70 -20.65
C GLY A 562 -7.64 26.93 -19.73
N GLU A 563 -7.14 26.79 -18.50
CA GLU A 563 -6.92 27.93 -17.60
C GLU A 563 -5.63 28.71 -17.95
N HIS A 564 -4.58 28.03 -18.42
CA HIS A 564 -3.33 28.66 -18.86
C HIS A 564 -2.50 27.73 -19.77
N ASP A 565 -1.80 28.33 -20.73
CA ASP A 565 -0.91 27.63 -21.69
C ASP A 565 0.28 26.89 -21.05
N ILE A 566 0.56 27.12 -19.77
CA ILE A 566 1.64 26.44 -19.04
C ILE A 566 1.26 25.00 -18.70
N ILE A 567 -0.05 24.71 -18.56
CA ILE A 567 -0.55 23.41 -18.11
C ILE A 567 -0.27 22.31 -19.14
N PRO A 568 -0.58 22.48 -20.45
CA PRO A 568 -0.21 21.48 -21.46
C PRO A 568 1.29 21.23 -21.53
N ASN A 569 2.11 22.29 -21.44
CA ASN A 569 3.57 22.17 -21.46
C ASN A 569 4.09 21.40 -20.24
N LEU A 570 3.53 21.63 -19.05
CA LEU A 570 3.89 20.89 -17.83
C LEU A 570 3.52 19.41 -17.89
N LEU A 571 2.31 19.09 -18.38
CA LEU A 571 1.88 17.71 -18.59
C LEU A 571 2.83 17.00 -19.57
N HIS A 572 3.16 17.66 -20.68
CA HIS A 572 4.09 17.14 -21.68
C HIS A 572 5.52 16.99 -21.11
N TYR A 573 6.05 17.98 -20.40
CA TYR A 573 7.37 17.93 -19.80
C TYR A 573 7.52 16.74 -18.86
N ARG A 574 6.52 16.47 -18.02
CA ARG A 574 6.54 15.32 -17.11
C ARG A 574 6.53 13.99 -17.83
N GLN A 575 5.73 13.87 -18.88
CA GLN A 575 5.71 12.67 -19.71
C GLN A 575 7.10 12.41 -20.33
N ILE A 576 7.71 13.42 -20.96
CA ILE A 576 9.04 13.29 -21.56
C ILE A 576 10.12 13.03 -20.49
N SER A 577 10.02 13.69 -19.33
CA SER A 577 10.95 13.51 -18.20
C SER A 577 10.89 12.09 -17.64
N GLU A 578 9.69 11.50 -17.55
CA GLU A 578 9.50 10.11 -17.17
C GLU A 578 10.08 9.15 -18.23
N LEU A 579 9.82 9.41 -19.53
CA LEU A 579 10.41 8.66 -20.65
C LEU A 579 11.94 8.66 -20.58
N ARG A 580 12.54 9.82 -20.31
CA ARG A 580 13.99 9.97 -20.22
C ARG A 580 14.59 9.28 -19.00
N SER A 581 14.03 9.51 -17.83
CA SER A 581 14.58 9.00 -16.56
C SER A 581 14.30 7.52 -16.34
N THR A 582 13.03 7.12 -16.44
CA THR A 582 12.60 5.76 -16.09
C THR A 582 12.96 4.77 -17.18
N TYR A 583 12.73 5.14 -18.45
CA TYR A 583 12.88 4.20 -19.55
C TYR A 583 14.25 4.31 -20.22
N VAL A 584 14.72 5.50 -20.60
CA VAL A 584 16.05 5.58 -21.23
C VAL A 584 17.18 5.31 -20.23
N GLU A 585 17.30 6.07 -19.15
CA GLU A 585 18.39 5.85 -18.18
C GLU A 585 18.22 4.54 -17.40
N GLY A 586 16.99 4.25 -16.99
CA GLY A 586 16.68 3.01 -16.26
C GLY A 586 17.06 1.77 -17.06
N LEU A 587 16.65 1.68 -18.33
CA LEU A 587 17.00 0.53 -19.17
C LEU A 587 18.50 0.50 -19.48
N LEU A 588 19.14 1.63 -19.80
CA LEU A 588 20.59 1.67 -20.07
C LEU A 588 21.45 1.13 -18.91
N LYS A 589 21.02 1.34 -17.66
CA LYS A 589 21.73 0.87 -16.46
C LYS A 589 21.66 -0.65 -16.27
N VAL A 590 20.65 -1.32 -16.83
CA VAL A 590 20.38 -2.75 -16.60
C VAL A 590 20.64 -3.62 -17.84
N ILE A 591 21.10 -3.03 -18.95
CA ILE A 591 21.56 -3.81 -20.11
C ILE A 591 22.82 -4.60 -19.72
N HIS A 592 22.76 -5.92 -19.87
CA HIS A 592 23.90 -6.79 -19.62
C HIS A 592 24.98 -6.58 -20.70
N GLY A 593 26.17 -6.14 -20.26
CA GLY A 593 27.19 -5.59 -21.16
C GLY A 593 27.80 -6.55 -22.19
N LYS A 594 27.61 -7.88 -22.05
CA LYS A 594 28.09 -8.86 -23.05
C LYS A 594 27.01 -9.28 -24.04
N SER A 595 25.76 -9.39 -23.61
CA SER A 595 24.67 -9.91 -24.44
C SER A 595 23.81 -8.81 -25.07
N ASN A 596 23.93 -7.56 -24.59
CA ASN A 596 23.01 -6.47 -24.89
C ASN A 596 21.55 -6.85 -24.63
N LYS A 597 21.33 -7.69 -23.61
CA LYS A 597 20.00 -8.11 -23.18
C LYS A 597 19.64 -7.51 -21.84
N ILE A 598 18.35 -7.34 -21.62
CA ILE A 598 17.77 -7.03 -20.33
C ILE A 598 17.14 -8.29 -19.77
N HIS A 599 17.51 -8.61 -18.53
CA HIS A 599 17.03 -9.77 -17.79
C HIS A 599 16.14 -9.26 -16.65
N THR A 600 14.85 -9.08 -16.95
CA THR A 600 13.86 -8.71 -15.94
C THR A 600 13.59 -9.88 -15.00
N ARG A 601 13.05 -9.61 -13.82
CA ARG A 601 12.58 -10.63 -12.88
C ARG A 601 11.07 -10.59 -12.79
N PHE A 602 10.42 -11.72 -13.06
CA PHE A 602 8.98 -11.88 -12.91
C PHE A 602 8.66 -12.36 -11.49
N ASN A 603 7.91 -11.58 -10.73
CA ASN A 603 7.43 -12.01 -9.42
C ASN A 603 6.06 -12.69 -9.56
N GLN A 604 6.01 -13.95 -9.15
CA GLN A 604 4.81 -14.79 -9.22
C GLN A 604 3.99 -14.75 -7.92
N ALA A 605 4.62 -14.41 -6.79
CA ALA A 605 4.08 -14.50 -5.44
C ALA A 605 4.02 -13.11 -4.76
N LEU A 606 3.52 -12.09 -5.49
CA LEU A 606 3.41 -10.72 -5.00
C LEU A 606 1.99 -10.15 -5.08
N THR A 607 1.36 -10.21 -6.26
CA THR A 607 0.06 -9.55 -6.43
C THR A 607 -1.05 -10.39 -5.81
N GLN A 608 -2.01 -9.78 -5.11
CA GLN A 608 -3.15 -10.55 -4.55
C GLN A 608 -4.13 -11.09 -5.61
N THR A 609 -3.97 -10.68 -6.86
CA THR A 609 -4.84 -11.08 -7.98
C THR A 609 -4.28 -12.24 -8.78
N GLY A 610 -3.07 -12.73 -8.47
CA GLY A 610 -2.42 -13.78 -9.25
C GLY A 610 -1.71 -13.31 -10.51
N ARG A 611 -1.74 -12.02 -10.85
CA ARG A 611 -0.95 -11.46 -11.95
C ARG A 611 0.55 -11.52 -11.65
N LEU A 612 1.35 -11.72 -12.69
CA LEU A 612 2.79 -11.51 -12.62
C LEU A 612 3.08 -10.00 -12.50
N SER A 613 4.17 -9.65 -11.82
CA SER A 613 4.78 -8.33 -11.91
C SER A 613 6.22 -8.45 -12.43
N SER A 614 6.75 -7.38 -13.01
CA SER A 614 8.13 -7.34 -13.52
C SER A 614 8.94 -6.31 -12.74
N GLN A 615 10.19 -6.64 -12.40
CA GLN A 615 11.12 -5.75 -11.70
C GLN A 615 12.56 -5.90 -12.24
N ASP A 616 13.38 -4.88 -12.01
CA ASP A 616 14.80 -4.81 -12.42
C ASP A 616 15.09 -5.12 -13.90
N PRO A 617 14.44 -4.45 -14.87
CA PRO A 617 13.49 -3.34 -14.74
C PRO A 617 12.04 -3.82 -14.86
N ASN A 618 11.07 -2.95 -14.55
CA ASN A 618 9.66 -3.23 -14.81
C ASN A 618 9.32 -3.04 -16.30
N LEU A 619 9.23 -4.15 -17.02
CA LEU A 619 8.90 -4.20 -18.45
C LEU A 619 7.39 -4.27 -18.74
N GLN A 620 6.54 -4.39 -17.72
CA GLN A 620 5.09 -4.37 -17.92
C GLN A 620 4.55 -2.95 -18.14
N ASN A 621 5.25 -1.93 -17.63
CA ASN A 621 4.81 -0.55 -17.72
C ASN A 621 5.33 0.19 -18.97
N ILE A 622 5.93 -0.49 -19.95
CA ILE A 622 6.46 0.17 -21.15
C ILE A 622 5.31 0.88 -21.91
N PRO A 623 5.36 2.22 -22.07
CA PRO A 623 4.25 3.01 -22.55
C PRO A 623 3.77 2.59 -23.94
N ILE A 624 2.45 2.66 -24.14
CA ILE A 624 1.80 2.22 -25.38
C ILE A 624 0.78 3.24 -25.95
N ARG A 625 0.27 4.14 -25.12
CA ARG A 625 -0.85 5.03 -25.49
C ARG A 625 -0.39 6.27 -26.27
N LEU A 626 0.75 6.84 -25.90
CA LEU A 626 1.32 8.02 -26.55
C LEU A 626 2.39 7.57 -27.53
N GLU A 627 2.47 8.24 -28.68
CA GLU A 627 3.38 7.86 -29.76
C GLU A 627 4.85 7.98 -29.33
N GLU A 628 5.21 9.04 -28.62
CA GLU A 628 6.56 9.25 -28.05
C GLU A 628 6.94 8.13 -27.09
N GLY A 629 6.02 7.70 -26.22
CA GLY A 629 6.25 6.59 -25.31
C GLY A 629 6.29 5.24 -26.02
N ARG A 630 5.43 5.04 -27.02
CA ARG A 630 5.39 3.82 -27.83
C ARG A 630 6.73 3.60 -28.52
N LYS A 631 7.41 4.65 -28.99
CA LYS A 631 8.73 4.56 -29.65
C LYS A 631 9.80 3.85 -28.81
N ILE A 632 9.70 3.84 -27.48
CA ILE A 632 10.60 3.05 -26.63
C ILE A 632 10.54 1.56 -27.00
N ARG A 633 9.38 1.05 -27.44
CA ARG A 633 9.27 -0.35 -27.91
C ARG A 633 10.13 -0.67 -29.13
N LYS A 634 10.63 0.33 -29.88
CA LYS A 634 11.51 0.11 -31.05
C LYS A 634 12.87 -0.45 -30.65
N VAL A 635 13.35 -0.14 -29.44
CA VAL A 635 14.67 -0.61 -29.00
C VAL A 635 14.67 -2.09 -28.66
N PHE A 636 13.50 -2.70 -28.44
CA PHE A 636 13.39 -4.13 -28.17
C PHE A 636 13.33 -4.89 -29.50
N VAL A 637 14.36 -5.70 -29.74
CA VAL A 637 14.63 -6.36 -31.02
C VAL A 637 14.87 -7.86 -30.80
N SER A 638 14.77 -8.66 -31.86
CA SER A 638 15.12 -10.09 -31.79
C SER A 638 16.61 -10.29 -31.49
N SER A 639 16.93 -11.34 -30.75
CA SER A 639 18.29 -11.64 -30.33
C SER A 639 19.18 -12.08 -31.49
N GLU A 640 18.58 -12.80 -32.45
CA GLU A 640 19.20 -13.41 -33.62
C GLU A 640 18.88 -12.65 -34.93
N GLU A 641 19.74 -12.83 -35.93
CA GLU A 641 19.55 -12.30 -37.28
C GLU A 641 18.44 -13.07 -38.02
N ASN A 642 17.63 -12.36 -38.81
CA ASN A 642 16.46 -12.91 -39.53
C ASN A 642 15.38 -13.54 -38.61
N TRP A 643 15.32 -13.08 -37.36
CA TRP A 643 14.20 -13.35 -36.48
C TRP A 643 13.25 -12.13 -36.45
N TYR A 644 12.07 -12.36 -35.90
CA TYR A 644 11.01 -11.37 -35.74
C TYR A 644 10.54 -11.39 -34.28
N ILE A 645 10.05 -10.25 -33.81
CA ILE A 645 9.22 -10.20 -32.61
C ILE A 645 7.78 -10.54 -33.02
N LEU A 646 7.16 -11.45 -32.30
CA LEU A 646 5.74 -11.79 -32.45
C LEU A 646 5.04 -11.47 -31.13
N ALA A 647 3.94 -10.73 -31.19
CA ALA A 647 3.11 -10.39 -30.05
C ALA A 647 1.73 -11.03 -30.22
N ALA A 648 1.24 -11.65 -29.15
CA ALA A 648 -0.08 -12.26 -29.10
C ALA A 648 -0.85 -11.72 -27.88
N ASP A 649 -1.97 -11.04 -28.13
CA ASP A 649 -2.75 -10.36 -27.09
C ASP A 649 -4.17 -10.93 -27.00
N TYR A 650 -4.67 -11.15 -25.79
CA TYR A 650 -6.04 -11.60 -25.62
C TYR A 650 -7.03 -10.45 -25.85
N SER A 651 -7.93 -10.64 -26.80
CA SER A 651 -8.97 -9.67 -27.10
C SER A 651 -10.06 -9.67 -26.03
N GLN A 652 -10.04 -8.68 -25.14
CA GLN A 652 -11.07 -8.40 -24.13
C GLN A 652 -11.31 -9.54 -23.13
N ILE A 653 -10.25 -10.22 -22.69
CA ILE A 653 -10.35 -11.42 -21.83
C ILE A 653 -11.18 -11.20 -20.56
N GLU A 654 -11.05 -10.05 -19.89
CA GLU A 654 -11.78 -9.76 -18.65
C GLU A 654 -13.31 -9.75 -18.87
N LEU A 655 -13.77 -9.22 -20.01
CA LEU A 655 -15.20 -9.19 -20.33
C LEU A 655 -15.72 -10.56 -20.77
N ARG A 656 -14.89 -11.37 -21.43
CA ARG A 656 -15.22 -12.76 -21.76
C ARG A 656 -15.35 -13.63 -20.51
N VAL A 657 -14.42 -13.46 -19.57
CA VAL A 657 -14.51 -14.09 -18.24
C VAL A 657 -15.77 -13.63 -17.51
N LEU A 658 -16.09 -12.33 -17.51
CA LEU A 658 -17.32 -11.83 -16.92
C LEU A 658 -18.56 -12.48 -17.56
N ALA A 659 -18.61 -12.62 -18.88
CA ALA A 659 -19.71 -13.26 -19.59
C ALA A 659 -19.89 -14.72 -19.15
N HIS A 660 -18.80 -15.48 -19.07
CA HIS A 660 -18.80 -16.87 -18.59
C HIS A 660 -19.24 -16.97 -17.12
N MET A 661 -18.63 -16.19 -16.22
CA MET A 661 -18.91 -16.27 -14.77
C MET A 661 -20.32 -15.82 -14.41
N SER A 662 -20.86 -14.84 -15.15
CA SER A 662 -22.23 -14.36 -14.93
C SER A 662 -23.29 -15.21 -15.63
N GLY A 663 -22.94 -15.88 -16.73
CA GLY A 663 -23.90 -16.57 -17.60
C GLY A 663 -24.93 -15.60 -18.20
N ASP A 664 -24.54 -14.36 -18.48
CA ASP A 664 -25.44 -13.37 -19.08
C ASP A 664 -25.64 -13.63 -20.58
N GLU A 665 -26.86 -14.01 -20.97
CA GLU A 665 -27.19 -14.47 -22.32
C GLU A 665 -26.83 -13.46 -23.41
N LYS A 666 -27.14 -12.17 -23.20
CA LYS A 666 -26.86 -11.12 -24.20
C LYS A 666 -25.38 -10.84 -24.33
N LEU A 667 -24.67 -10.85 -23.20
CA LEU A 667 -23.22 -10.64 -23.22
C LEU A 667 -22.49 -11.81 -23.89
N MET A 668 -22.93 -13.04 -23.63
CA MET A 668 -22.40 -14.23 -24.31
C MET A 668 -22.72 -14.22 -25.81
N GLU A 669 -23.95 -13.90 -26.20
CA GLU A 669 -24.37 -13.78 -27.61
C GLU A 669 -23.50 -12.77 -28.38
N ALA A 670 -23.22 -11.61 -27.79
CA ALA A 670 -22.35 -10.60 -28.40
C ALA A 670 -20.95 -11.16 -28.74
N PHE A 671 -20.38 -11.99 -27.86
CA PHE A 671 -19.08 -12.64 -28.11
C PHE A 671 -19.16 -13.79 -29.12
N HIS A 672 -20.23 -14.59 -29.13
CA HIS A 672 -20.42 -15.66 -30.12
C HIS A 672 -20.61 -15.13 -31.54
N GLU A 673 -21.28 -13.99 -31.69
CA GLU A 673 -21.51 -13.33 -32.98
C GLU A 673 -20.31 -12.48 -33.44
N GLY A 674 -19.24 -12.39 -32.65
CA GLY A 674 -18.07 -11.57 -32.96
C GLY A 674 -18.39 -10.06 -33.01
N GLN A 675 -19.40 -9.62 -32.26
CA GLN A 675 -19.75 -8.20 -32.18
C GLN A 675 -18.75 -7.43 -31.32
N ASP A 676 -18.54 -6.16 -31.62
CA ASP A 676 -17.82 -5.26 -30.71
C ASP A 676 -18.70 -4.98 -29.49
N VAL A 677 -18.34 -5.59 -28.36
CA VAL A 677 -19.07 -5.49 -27.09
C VAL A 677 -19.22 -4.04 -26.61
N HIS A 678 -18.28 -3.14 -26.92
CA HIS A 678 -18.40 -1.74 -26.52
C HIS A 678 -19.46 -1.02 -27.35
N THR A 679 -19.49 -1.28 -28.65
CA THR A 679 -20.53 -0.76 -29.55
C THR A 679 -21.89 -1.33 -29.18
N LYS A 680 -21.97 -2.63 -28.87
CA LYS A 680 -23.20 -3.29 -28.42
C LYS A 680 -23.74 -2.69 -27.12
N THR A 681 -22.88 -2.54 -26.10
CA THR A 681 -23.25 -1.85 -24.85
C THR A 681 -23.67 -0.40 -25.11
N ALA A 682 -23.04 0.31 -26.05
CA ALA A 682 -23.46 1.67 -26.40
C ALA A 682 -24.87 1.69 -27.02
N MET A 683 -25.18 0.78 -27.94
CA MET A 683 -26.52 0.66 -28.53
C MET A 683 -27.58 0.46 -27.44
N ASP A 684 -27.32 -0.45 -26.50
CA ASP A 684 -28.29 -0.83 -25.48
C ASP A 684 -28.44 0.24 -24.38
N VAL A 685 -27.34 0.87 -23.93
CA VAL A 685 -27.37 1.91 -22.88
C VAL A 685 -27.96 3.24 -23.39
N PHE A 686 -27.64 3.60 -24.64
CA PHE A 686 -28.11 4.86 -25.23
C PHE A 686 -29.40 4.72 -26.04
N ASP A 687 -29.92 3.50 -26.22
CA ASP A 687 -31.11 3.18 -27.00
C ASP A 687 -31.02 3.71 -28.45
N VAL A 688 -29.91 3.34 -29.12
CA VAL A 688 -29.61 3.75 -30.50
C VAL A 688 -29.26 2.57 -31.40
N SER A 689 -29.46 2.74 -32.71
CA SER A 689 -29.03 1.74 -33.69
C SER A 689 -27.50 1.71 -33.81
N LYS A 690 -26.94 0.63 -34.37
CA LYS A 690 -25.49 0.49 -34.57
C LYS A 690 -24.90 1.65 -35.37
N ASP A 691 -25.63 2.12 -36.39
CA ASP A 691 -25.18 3.19 -37.29
C ASP A 691 -25.22 4.57 -36.62
N ASP A 692 -25.96 4.71 -35.52
CA ASP A 692 -26.07 5.95 -34.73
C ASP A 692 -25.07 5.98 -33.55
N VAL A 693 -24.28 4.92 -33.34
CA VAL A 693 -23.25 4.90 -32.28
C VAL A 693 -22.09 5.80 -32.68
N THR A 694 -21.95 6.90 -31.96
CA THR A 694 -20.79 7.80 -32.10
C THR A 694 -19.56 7.26 -31.38
N ASP A 695 -18.37 7.71 -31.79
CA ASP A 695 -17.09 7.37 -31.11
C ASP A 695 -17.12 7.72 -29.62
N THR A 696 -17.76 8.84 -29.26
CA THR A 696 -17.95 9.25 -27.86
C THR A 696 -18.82 8.27 -27.09
N MET A 697 -19.92 7.79 -27.68
CA MET A 697 -20.80 6.79 -27.05
C MET A 697 -20.07 5.47 -26.85
N ARG A 698 -19.32 5.02 -27.86
CA ARG A 698 -18.48 3.83 -27.77
C ARG A 698 -17.40 3.96 -26.69
N ARG A 699 -16.74 5.11 -26.60
CA ARG A 699 -15.73 5.41 -25.56
C ARG A 699 -16.35 5.40 -24.16
N ASN A 700 -17.53 5.97 -23.99
CA ASN A 700 -18.24 5.97 -22.71
C ASN A 700 -18.67 4.55 -22.32
N ALA A 701 -19.23 3.78 -23.25
CA ALA A 701 -19.58 2.39 -23.03
C ALA A 701 -18.37 1.51 -22.72
N LYS A 702 -17.21 1.78 -23.35
CA LYS A 702 -15.94 1.14 -22.99
C LYS A 702 -15.58 1.44 -21.53
N ALA A 703 -15.61 2.70 -21.11
CA ALA A 703 -15.31 3.09 -19.73
C ALA A 703 -16.29 2.48 -18.71
N VAL A 704 -17.58 2.33 -19.07
CA VAL A 704 -18.57 1.62 -18.26
C VAL A 704 -18.23 0.13 -18.17
N ASN A 705 -18.01 -0.56 -19.29
CA ASN A 705 -17.69 -1.99 -19.32
C ASN A 705 -16.48 -2.31 -18.41
N PHE A 706 -15.37 -1.57 -18.58
CA PHE A 706 -14.20 -1.74 -17.72
C PHE A 706 -14.52 -1.33 -16.28
N GLY A 707 -15.20 -0.20 -16.07
CA GLY A 707 -15.59 0.25 -14.75
C GLY A 707 -16.37 -0.80 -13.96
N ILE A 708 -17.34 -1.46 -14.60
CA ILE A 708 -18.14 -2.53 -13.99
C ILE A 708 -17.26 -3.72 -13.60
N VAL A 709 -16.35 -4.18 -14.47
CA VAL A 709 -15.37 -5.24 -14.14
C VAL A 709 -14.54 -4.89 -12.88
N TYR A 710 -14.25 -3.61 -12.66
CA TYR A 710 -13.51 -3.11 -11.49
C TYR A 710 -14.39 -2.67 -10.31
N GLY A 711 -15.72 -2.87 -10.38
CA GLY A 711 -16.64 -2.43 -9.34
C GLY A 711 -16.65 -0.91 -9.14
N ILE A 712 -16.53 -0.13 -10.22
CA ILE A 712 -16.48 1.34 -10.14
C ILE A 712 -17.75 1.89 -9.48
N SER A 713 -17.60 2.92 -8.65
CA SER A 713 -18.75 3.66 -8.12
C SER A 713 -19.25 4.68 -9.15
N ASP A 714 -20.49 5.13 -8.97
CA ASP A 714 -21.06 6.27 -9.70
C ASP A 714 -20.16 7.52 -9.65
N TYR A 715 -19.55 7.79 -8.50
CA TYR A 715 -18.57 8.85 -8.34
C TYR A 715 -17.33 8.61 -9.22
N GLY A 716 -16.74 7.41 -9.18
CA GLY A 716 -15.56 7.10 -10.00
C GLY A 716 -15.85 7.21 -11.50
N LEU A 717 -17.00 6.69 -11.94
CA LEU A 717 -17.42 6.78 -13.33
C LEU A 717 -17.70 8.23 -13.75
N SER A 718 -18.26 9.06 -12.87
CA SER A 718 -18.49 10.48 -13.14
C SER A 718 -17.20 11.23 -13.43
N GLN A 719 -16.12 10.93 -12.69
CA GLN A 719 -14.80 11.54 -12.90
C GLN A 719 -14.18 11.08 -14.22
N ASN A 720 -14.28 9.78 -14.54
CA ASN A 720 -13.71 9.23 -15.77
C ASN A 720 -14.38 9.77 -17.04
N LEU A 721 -15.69 10.04 -16.98
CA LEU A 721 -16.48 10.49 -18.12
C LEU A 721 -16.66 12.01 -18.19
N GLY A 722 -16.34 12.75 -17.12
CA GLY A 722 -16.61 14.18 -17.03
C GLY A 722 -18.12 14.51 -17.01
N ILE A 723 -18.95 13.62 -16.46
CA ILE A 723 -20.41 13.77 -16.38
C ILE A 723 -20.87 13.93 -14.93
N THR A 724 -22.15 14.25 -14.71
CA THR A 724 -22.68 14.33 -13.35
C THR A 724 -22.79 12.95 -12.71
N ARG A 725 -22.69 12.87 -11.37
CA ARG A 725 -22.88 11.61 -10.61
C ARG A 725 -24.23 10.94 -10.91
N LYS A 726 -25.28 11.74 -11.14
CA LYS A 726 -26.62 11.25 -11.48
C LYS A 726 -26.65 10.58 -12.86
N GLU A 727 -25.97 11.14 -13.85
CA GLU A 727 -25.84 10.54 -15.18
C GLU A 727 -25.01 9.27 -15.13
N ALA A 728 -23.90 9.27 -14.38
CA ALA A 728 -23.08 8.09 -14.17
C ALA A 728 -23.88 6.93 -13.53
N GLN A 729 -24.67 7.20 -12.48
CA GLN A 729 -25.56 6.21 -11.89
C GLN A 729 -26.59 5.69 -12.89
N SER A 730 -27.19 6.57 -13.70
CA SER A 730 -28.13 6.14 -14.74
C SER A 730 -27.50 5.22 -15.79
N PHE A 731 -26.22 5.40 -16.13
CA PHE A 731 -25.52 4.47 -17.02
C PHE A 731 -25.27 3.11 -16.37
N ILE A 732 -24.91 3.08 -15.09
CA ILE A 732 -24.74 1.83 -14.33
C ILE A 732 -26.08 1.07 -14.24
N ASP A 733 -27.17 1.78 -13.92
CA ASP A 733 -28.50 1.18 -13.80
C ASP A 733 -28.96 0.56 -15.13
N LYS A 734 -28.85 1.32 -16.24
CA LYS A 734 -29.18 0.81 -17.59
C LYS A 734 -28.30 -0.36 -18.01
N TYR A 735 -27.04 -0.36 -17.62
CA TYR A 735 -26.14 -1.48 -17.88
C TYR A 735 -26.66 -2.75 -17.19
N PHE A 736 -27.04 -2.67 -15.92
CA PHE A 736 -27.59 -3.83 -15.19
C PHE A 736 -29.00 -4.22 -15.63
N GLU A 737 -29.81 -3.29 -16.13
CA GLU A 737 -31.08 -3.61 -16.79
C GLU A 737 -30.85 -4.38 -18.10
N THR A 738 -29.77 -4.06 -18.82
CA THR A 738 -29.39 -4.74 -20.06
C THR A 738 -28.82 -6.12 -19.78
N TYR A 739 -27.93 -6.23 -18.77
CA TYR A 739 -27.18 -7.43 -18.38
C TYR A 739 -27.52 -7.84 -16.93
N PRO A 740 -28.73 -8.36 -16.68
CA PRO A 740 -29.22 -8.63 -15.32
C PRO A 740 -28.42 -9.73 -14.60
N ASN A 741 -27.87 -10.70 -15.33
CA ASN A 741 -27.10 -11.78 -14.72
C ASN A 741 -25.72 -11.30 -14.25
N VAL A 742 -25.16 -10.24 -14.85
CA VAL A 742 -23.95 -9.58 -14.35
C VAL A 742 -24.18 -9.00 -12.96
N LYS A 743 -25.31 -8.31 -12.75
CA LYS A 743 -25.66 -7.77 -11.42
C LYS A 743 -25.84 -8.90 -10.40
N ARG A 744 -26.57 -9.95 -10.78
CA ARG A 744 -26.80 -11.12 -9.93
C ARG A 744 -25.47 -11.76 -9.48
N TYR A 745 -24.55 -11.97 -10.42
CA TYR A 745 -23.21 -12.50 -10.15
C TYR A 745 -22.40 -11.62 -9.18
N MET A 746 -22.45 -10.30 -9.34
CA MET A 746 -21.78 -9.36 -8.44
C MET A 746 -22.32 -9.42 -7.02
N ASP A 747 -23.65 -9.42 -6.88
CA ASP A 747 -24.33 -9.52 -5.58
C ASP A 747 -24.02 -10.88 -4.90
N GLU A 748 -24.03 -11.98 -5.67
CA GLU A 748 -23.68 -13.33 -5.22
C GLU A 748 -22.21 -13.43 -4.80
N SER A 749 -21.29 -12.78 -5.53
CA SER A 749 -19.86 -12.76 -5.18
C SER A 749 -19.59 -12.04 -3.86
N ILE A 750 -20.30 -10.94 -3.59
CA ILE A 750 -20.24 -10.24 -2.30
C ILE A 750 -20.84 -11.10 -1.19
N ALA A 751 -21.97 -11.75 -1.43
CA ALA A 751 -22.61 -12.63 -0.44
C ALA A 751 -21.69 -13.80 -0.08
N TYR A 752 -21.07 -14.45 -1.07
CA TYR A 752 -20.08 -15.51 -0.88
C TYR A 752 -18.90 -15.00 -0.04
N ALA A 753 -18.34 -13.84 -0.37
CA ALA A 753 -17.23 -13.26 0.38
C ALA A 753 -17.60 -12.98 1.85
N LYS A 754 -18.82 -12.52 2.13
CA LYS A 754 -19.31 -12.27 3.49
C LYS A 754 -19.46 -13.55 4.31
N GLU A 755 -19.88 -14.64 3.67
CA GLU A 755 -20.08 -15.95 4.31
C GLU A 755 -18.77 -16.68 4.57
N TYR A 756 -17.88 -16.75 3.57
CA TYR A 756 -16.67 -17.56 3.63
C TYR A 756 -15.40 -16.77 3.98
N GLY A 757 -15.43 -15.44 3.90
CA GLY A 757 -14.27 -14.57 4.16
C GLY A 757 -13.28 -14.46 3.01
N TYR A 758 -13.54 -15.09 1.85
CA TYR A 758 -12.69 -15.04 0.66
C TYR A 758 -13.51 -15.18 -0.63
N VAL A 759 -12.87 -14.91 -1.76
CA VAL A 759 -13.40 -15.22 -3.11
C VAL A 759 -12.45 -16.15 -3.88
N THR A 760 -12.96 -16.81 -4.92
CA THR A 760 -12.16 -17.74 -5.75
C THR A 760 -12.21 -17.42 -7.23
N THR A 761 -11.13 -17.76 -7.95
CA THR A 761 -11.10 -17.79 -9.42
C THR A 761 -11.63 -19.13 -9.95
N LEU A 762 -11.76 -19.25 -11.27
CA LEU A 762 -12.16 -20.51 -11.92
C LEU A 762 -11.21 -21.68 -11.57
N LEU A 763 -9.91 -21.41 -11.46
CA LEU A 763 -8.88 -22.40 -11.08
C LEU A 763 -8.62 -22.44 -9.57
N LYS A 764 -9.58 -22.01 -8.75
CA LYS A 764 -9.55 -22.13 -7.27
C LYS A 764 -8.47 -21.31 -6.57
N ARG A 765 -7.88 -20.31 -7.22
CA ARG A 765 -7.05 -19.31 -6.52
C ARG A 765 -7.92 -18.57 -5.52
N ARG A 766 -7.45 -18.38 -4.29
CA ARG A 766 -8.19 -17.68 -3.23
C ARG A 766 -7.63 -16.27 -3.00
N ARG A 767 -8.50 -15.38 -2.53
CA ARG A 767 -8.12 -14.11 -1.92
C ARG A 767 -9.00 -13.84 -0.71
N TYR A 768 -8.39 -13.78 0.47
CA TYR A 768 -9.08 -13.45 1.71
C TYR A 768 -9.40 -11.95 1.78
N LEU A 769 -10.57 -11.63 2.33
CA LEU A 769 -11.14 -10.29 2.39
C LEU A 769 -11.62 -9.99 3.81
N HIS A 770 -10.68 -9.80 4.74
CA HIS A 770 -10.99 -9.57 6.16
C HIS A 770 -11.94 -8.38 6.39
N ASP A 771 -11.86 -7.35 5.54
CA ASP A 771 -12.69 -6.14 5.63
C ASP A 771 -14.12 -6.30 5.07
N ILE A 772 -14.50 -7.45 4.53
CA ILE A 772 -15.81 -7.64 3.87
C ILE A 772 -17.00 -7.45 4.82
N ASN A 773 -16.78 -7.68 6.12
CA ASN A 773 -17.75 -7.50 7.20
C ASN A 773 -17.45 -6.27 8.08
N ASN A 774 -16.52 -5.40 7.66
CA ASN A 774 -16.08 -4.22 8.42
C ASN A 774 -17.24 -3.21 8.60
N ARG A 775 -17.32 -2.55 9.75
CA ARG A 775 -18.35 -1.51 10.01
C ARG A 775 -18.06 -0.23 9.23
N ASN A 776 -16.78 0.11 9.04
CA ASN A 776 -16.35 1.25 8.25
C ASN A 776 -16.79 1.09 6.79
N PHE A 777 -17.62 2.04 6.32
CA PHE A 777 -18.20 2.01 4.98
C PHE A 777 -17.13 1.97 3.88
N ASN A 778 -16.02 2.70 4.04
CA ASN A 778 -15.00 2.80 3.00
C ASN A 778 -14.19 1.50 2.87
N LEU A 779 -13.81 0.89 3.99
CA LEU A 779 -13.11 -0.39 4.01
C LEU A 779 -14.00 -1.52 3.47
N ARG A 780 -15.24 -1.60 3.97
CA ARG A 780 -16.22 -2.57 3.48
C ARG A 780 -16.49 -2.40 1.99
N SER A 781 -16.70 -1.18 1.51
CA SER A 781 -16.95 -0.90 0.08
C SER A 781 -15.72 -1.24 -0.78
N PHE A 782 -14.50 -1.10 -0.26
CA PHE A 782 -13.30 -1.55 -0.96
C PHE A 782 -13.23 -3.08 -1.03
N ALA A 783 -13.52 -3.78 0.08
CA ALA A 783 -13.58 -5.23 0.10
C ALA A 783 -14.69 -5.79 -0.82
N GLU A 784 -15.87 -5.19 -0.84
CA GLU A 784 -16.98 -5.56 -1.74
C GLU A 784 -16.59 -5.40 -3.22
N ARG A 785 -15.95 -4.28 -3.59
CA ARG A 785 -15.39 -4.10 -4.95
C ARG A 785 -14.34 -5.14 -5.29
N THR A 786 -13.51 -5.46 -4.33
CA THR A 786 -12.46 -6.47 -4.47
C THR A 786 -13.05 -7.87 -4.67
N ALA A 787 -14.15 -8.19 -3.97
CA ALA A 787 -14.88 -9.45 -4.11
C ALA A 787 -15.47 -9.64 -5.52
N MET A 788 -15.97 -8.56 -6.12
CA MET A 788 -16.49 -8.59 -7.50
C MET A 788 -15.38 -8.71 -8.55
N ASN A 789 -14.28 -7.97 -8.36
CA ASN A 789 -13.21 -7.87 -9.36
C ASN A 789 -12.25 -9.05 -9.37
N THR A 790 -11.85 -9.54 -8.19
CA THR A 790 -10.79 -10.57 -8.07
C THR A 790 -11.09 -11.84 -8.85
N PRO A 791 -12.30 -12.41 -8.82
CA PRO A 791 -12.57 -13.63 -9.59
C PRO A 791 -12.40 -13.42 -11.10
N ILE A 792 -12.74 -12.24 -11.62
CA ILE A 792 -12.63 -11.92 -13.05
C ILE A 792 -11.15 -11.72 -13.43
N GLN A 793 -10.47 -10.80 -12.75
CA GLN A 793 -9.08 -10.45 -13.02
C GLN A 793 -8.14 -11.63 -12.75
N GLY A 794 -8.38 -12.36 -11.67
CA GLY A 794 -7.60 -13.54 -11.30
C GLY A 794 -7.81 -14.69 -12.26
N THR A 795 -9.02 -14.92 -12.75
CA THR A 795 -9.25 -15.95 -13.79
C THR A 795 -8.57 -15.56 -15.10
N ALA A 796 -8.59 -14.27 -15.49
CA ALA A 796 -7.83 -13.82 -16.66
C ALA A 796 -6.32 -14.04 -16.48
N ALA A 797 -5.78 -13.79 -15.28
CA ALA A 797 -4.38 -14.08 -14.95
C ALA A 797 -4.09 -15.59 -15.02
N ASP A 798 -4.99 -16.43 -14.50
CA ASP A 798 -4.87 -17.89 -14.55
C ASP A 798 -4.85 -18.41 -16.00
N ILE A 799 -5.70 -17.86 -16.88
CA ILE A 799 -5.76 -18.22 -18.31
C ILE A 799 -4.43 -17.90 -19.00
N ILE A 800 -3.89 -16.67 -18.86
CA ILE A 800 -2.64 -16.32 -19.54
C ILE A 800 -1.47 -17.13 -18.99
N LYS A 801 -1.42 -17.37 -17.67
CA LYS A 801 -0.42 -18.24 -17.04
C LYS A 801 -0.47 -19.66 -17.62
N LYS A 802 -1.67 -20.22 -17.81
CA LYS A 802 -1.83 -21.57 -18.35
C LYS A 802 -1.41 -21.62 -19.81
N SER A 803 -1.68 -20.55 -20.55
CA SER A 803 -1.25 -20.40 -21.93
C SER A 803 0.27 -20.36 -22.05
N MET A 804 0.96 -19.67 -21.13
CA MET A 804 2.43 -19.66 -21.10
C MET A 804 2.99 -21.07 -20.92
N VAL A 805 2.43 -21.85 -19.98
CA VAL A 805 2.82 -23.24 -19.74
C VAL A 805 2.57 -24.10 -20.97
N ASP A 806 1.38 -24.01 -21.58
CA ASP A 806 1.00 -24.81 -22.74
C ASP A 806 1.84 -24.49 -23.97
N VAL A 807 2.09 -23.21 -24.23
CA VAL A 807 2.96 -22.78 -25.32
C VAL A 807 4.39 -23.24 -25.06
N ALA A 808 4.95 -23.03 -23.86
CA ALA A 808 6.32 -23.45 -23.55
C ALA A 808 6.52 -24.97 -23.69
N ASN A 809 5.58 -25.77 -23.23
CA ASN A 809 5.61 -27.23 -23.41
C ASN A 809 5.54 -27.59 -24.89
N THR A 810 4.64 -26.97 -25.65
CA THR A 810 4.48 -27.25 -27.09
C THR A 810 5.73 -26.86 -27.89
N LEU A 811 6.38 -25.74 -27.56
CA LEU A 811 7.64 -25.33 -28.18
C LEU A 811 8.73 -26.39 -28.00
N LYS A 812 8.83 -26.97 -26.80
CA LYS A 812 9.77 -28.05 -26.49
C LYS A 812 9.40 -29.35 -27.22
N ASP A 813 8.14 -29.77 -27.17
CA ASP A 813 7.66 -31.01 -27.80
C ASP A 813 7.85 -31.00 -29.32
N GLN A 814 7.63 -29.85 -29.96
CA GLN A 814 7.83 -29.67 -31.40
C GLN A 814 9.28 -29.30 -31.76
N SER A 815 10.16 -29.16 -30.77
CA SER A 815 11.56 -28.75 -30.96
C SER A 815 11.71 -27.45 -31.77
N LEU A 816 10.80 -26.50 -31.53
CA LEU A 816 10.82 -25.19 -32.16
C LEU A 816 11.93 -24.32 -31.56
N LYS A 817 12.55 -23.47 -32.38
CA LYS A 817 13.60 -22.55 -31.94
C LYS A 817 13.05 -21.27 -31.32
N SER A 818 11.81 -20.94 -31.65
CA SER A 818 11.08 -19.79 -31.12
C SER A 818 11.09 -19.76 -29.59
N ARG A 819 11.15 -18.56 -29.00
CA ARG A 819 11.28 -18.38 -27.54
C ARG A 819 10.26 -17.39 -27.03
N LEU A 820 9.65 -17.71 -25.89
CA LEU A 820 8.84 -16.77 -25.12
C LEU A 820 9.79 -15.82 -24.36
N LEU A 821 9.59 -14.51 -24.48
CA LEU A 821 10.48 -13.49 -23.92
C LEU A 821 9.83 -12.74 -22.76
N LEU A 822 8.59 -12.25 -22.96
CA LEU A 822 7.91 -11.39 -21.98
C LEU A 822 6.44 -11.75 -21.87
N GLN A 823 5.88 -11.49 -20.70
CA GLN A 823 4.44 -11.40 -20.47
C GLN A 823 4.12 -9.98 -19.97
N VAL A 824 3.19 -9.31 -20.64
CA VAL A 824 2.79 -7.92 -20.36
C VAL A 824 1.28 -7.84 -20.34
N HIS A 825 0.69 -7.82 -19.13
CA HIS A 825 -0.77 -7.83 -18.94
C HIS A 825 -1.45 -9.06 -19.57
N ASP A 826 -2.09 -8.92 -20.72
CA ASP A 826 -2.76 -9.95 -21.52
C ASP A 826 -1.97 -10.35 -22.78
N GLU A 827 -0.79 -9.75 -22.97
CA GLU A 827 0.10 -9.91 -24.13
C GLU A 827 1.27 -10.88 -23.81
N LEU A 828 1.55 -11.80 -24.74
CA LEU A 828 2.75 -12.65 -24.76
C LEU A 828 3.67 -12.24 -25.92
N ILE A 829 4.96 -12.05 -25.62
CA ILE A 829 5.98 -11.62 -26.59
C ILE A 829 6.95 -12.75 -26.86
N PHE A 830 7.17 -13.04 -28.14
CA PHE A 830 8.08 -14.07 -28.61
C PHE A 830 9.14 -13.47 -29.51
N GLU A 831 10.28 -14.15 -29.60
CA GLU A 831 11.16 -14.05 -30.77
C GLU A 831 11.08 -15.34 -31.59
N VAL A 832 10.96 -15.17 -32.91
CA VAL A 832 10.59 -16.23 -33.84
C VAL A 832 11.49 -16.18 -35.07
N PRO A 833 12.16 -17.28 -35.45
CA PRO A 833 12.87 -17.36 -36.72
C PRO A 833 11.91 -17.19 -37.90
N GLU A 834 12.38 -16.58 -38.99
CA GLU A 834 11.58 -16.44 -40.22
C GLU A 834 10.95 -17.75 -40.71
N SER A 835 11.66 -18.88 -40.57
CA SER A 835 11.16 -20.20 -40.97
C SER A 835 10.01 -20.74 -40.12
N GLU A 836 9.83 -20.24 -38.90
CA GLU A 836 8.80 -20.69 -37.94
C GLU A 836 7.65 -19.70 -37.82
N LEU A 837 7.71 -18.53 -38.49
CA LEU A 837 6.76 -17.44 -38.28
C LEU A 837 5.30 -17.82 -38.52
N GLU A 838 4.98 -18.45 -39.66
CA GLU A 838 3.61 -18.86 -39.97
C GLU A 838 3.12 -19.99 -39.05
N THR A 839 4.02 -20.90 -38.67
CA THR A 839 3.73 -21.95 -37.67
C THR A 839 3.39 -21.32 -36.32
N MET A 840 4.19 -20.35 -35.86
CA MET A 840 4.02 -19.69 -34.57
C MET A 840 2.75 -18.84 -34.52
N LYS A 841 2.40 -18.14 -35.60
CA LYS A 841 1.13 -17.39 -35.65
C LYS A 841 -0.07 -18.29 -35.39
N GLN A 842 -0.14 -19.41 -36.11
CA GLN A 842 -1.23 -20.36 -35.97
C GLN A 842 -1.19 -21.04 -34.58
N LEU A 843 -0.02 -21.52 -34.17
CA LEU A 843 0.17 -22.25 -32.92
C LEU A 843 -0.19 -21.40 -31.71
N VAL A 844 0.29 -20.15 -31.63
CA VAL A 844 0.04 -19.28 -30.49
C VAL A 844 -1.44 -18.86 -30.44
N SER A 845 -2.02 -18.51 -31.60
CA SER A 845 -3.46 -18.18 -31.69
C SER A 845 -4.33 -19.36 -31.23
N ASP A 846 -4.09 -20.56 -31.76
CA ASP A 846 -4.88 -21.75 -31.44
C ASP A 846 -4.73 -22.18 -29.97
N LEU A 847 -3.50 -22.26 -29.46
CA LEU A 847 -3.25 -22.68 -28.09
C LEU A 847 -3.87 -21.70 -27.10
N MET A 848 -3.60 -20.39 -27.24
CA MET A 848 -4.15 -19.39 -26.33
C MET A 848 -5.68 -19.37 -26.37
N SER A 849 -6.29 -19.47 -27.56
CA SER A 849 -7.76 -19.53 -27.68
C SER A 849 -8.39 -20.79 -27.09
N GLN A 850 -7.62 -21.86 -26.86
CA GLN A 850 -8.11 -23.17 -26.41
C GLN A 850 -7.61 -23.56 -25.00
N THR A 851 -6.77 -22.73 -24.38
CA THR A 851 -6.14 -22.99 -23.07
C THR A 851 -7.15 -23.41 -22.00
N ILE A 852 -8.29 -22.71 -21.92
CA ILE A 852 -9.39 -22.99 -21.00
C ILE A 852 -10.71 -22.93 -21.77
N SER A 853 -11.57 -23.92 -21.53
CA SER A 853 -12.93 -23.92 -22.08
C SER A 853 -13.81 -22.96 -21.28
N LEU A 854 -14.26 -21.89 -21.92
CA LEU A 854 -15.29 -20.98 -21.41
C LEU A 854 -16.56 -21.14 -22.25
N ASP A 855 -17.68 -20.62 -21.75
CA ASP A 855 -18.95 -20.61 -22.51
C ASP A 855 -18.90 -19.63 -23.70
N VAL A 856 -17.91 -18.72 -23.73
CA VAL A 856 -17.65 -17.80 -24.83
C VAL A 856 -16.28 -18.08 -25.45
N PRO A 857 -16.09 -17.86 -26.76
CA PRO A 857 -14.79 -18.10 -27.39
C PRO A 857 -13.73 -17.14 -26.85
N LEU A 858 -12.51 -17.61 -26.63
CA LEU A 858 -11.34 -16.75 -26.45
C LEU A 858 -10.76 -16.39 -27.82
N VAL A 859 -10.40 -15.13 -28.01
CA VAL A 859 -9.84 -14.62 -29.27
C VAL A 859 -8.49 -13.97 -28.96
N VAL A 860 -7.50 -14.28 -29.80
CA VAL A 860 -6.13 -13.77 -29.67
C VAL A 860 -5.75 -13.07 -30.96
N ASP A 861 -5.33 -11.82 -30.85
CA ASP A 861 -4.80 -11.02 -31.95
C ASP A 861 -3.28 -11.25 -32.03
N VAL A 862 -2.77 -11.62 -33.20
CA VAL A 862 -1.34 -11.96 -33.39
C VAL A 862 -0.72 -11.07 -34.45
N GLU A 863 0.29 -10.30 -34.04
CA GLU A 863 1.02 -9.37 -34.88
C GLU A 863 2.54 -9.64 -34.79
N PHE A 864 3.30 -9.21 -35.80
CA PHE A 864 4.75 -9.44 -35.83
C PHE A 864 5.50 -8.29 -36.51
N GLY A 865 6.77 -8.14 -36.17
CA GLY A 865 7.64 -7.12 -36.74
C GLY A 865 9.11 -7.33 -36.39
N LYS A 866 9.99 -6.42 -36.83
CA LYS A 866 11.41 -6.45 -36.46
C LYS A 866 11.67 -5.93 -35.05
N THR A 867 10.71 -5.18 -34.51
CA THR A 867 10.78 -4.60 -33.16
C THR A 867 9.44 -4.83 -32.45
N TRP A 868 9.43 -4.72 -31.13
CA TRP A 868 8.16 -4.77 -30.38
C TRP A 868 7.22 -3.61 -30.73
N TYR A 869 7.74 -2.49 -31.24
CA TYR A 869 6.90 -1.40 -31.74
C TYR A 869 6.05 -1.79 -32.96
N GLU A 870 6.64 -2.59 -33.86
CA GLU A 870 6.03 -3.04 -35.12
C GLU A 870 5.07 -4.22 -34.93
N ALA A 871 5.29 -5.06 -33.90
CA ALA A 871 4.44 -6.20 -33.57
C ALA A 871 3.18 -5.76 -32.81
N LYS A 872 2.34 -4.91 -33.41
CA LYS A 872 1.09 -4.42 -32.82
C LYS A 872 0.13 -3.82 -33.85
#